data_AF-A0A9D2T8L3-F1
#
_entry.id   AF-A0A9D2T8L3-F1
#
_cell.length_a   1.000
_cell.length_b   1.000
_cell.length_c   1.000
_cell.angle_alpha   90.00
_cell.angle_beta   90.00
_cell.angle_gamma   90.00
#
_symmetry.space_group_name_H-M   'P 1'
#
loop_
_entity.id
_entity.type
_entity.pdbx_description
1 polymer ?
#
loop_
_entity_poly.entity_id
_entity_poly.type
_entity_poly.pdbx_seq_one_letter_code
_entity_poly.pdbx_strand_id
1 'polypeptide(L)'
;MWKNYSEGYLKHNRKTCISIMTAAFGAMMFLSLICTIAFNLWKYEIERIELEEGGWQGRIISELSENDIEKIQQFKDVERAEINKDLSDEKTVIDIYFKNMRTIYSDMPEIAGYLGVEEEEIQYHARLLSCYFITDPQDKEPPLLLPFFAVILFFICLSLILIIRNSFEISMRSRIRQFGILSGIGATPRQIRICLLQEAAVLSILPILLGTAAGIGGSFGIIKAVNHFAENVAGRHPAVFQYHPLILLISLFLAAVTVFLSAWIPAGKLSRMTPMEAVRNAEGLHLKKRKRSMILSGIFGIRGELAGNALKAQNRAYRISNVSLVLSFLSFTLMMCFFTLSDISTRYTYFERYQDTWDVMAEIKDTELADFDRMQEIRELPGIRDSILYQKAEMRISLPRDWQSRQLLALGGLEALTGNEAEKDRQGNDTVTSPVIIMDDESFLKYCRQIGASPELDGVVVLNRIWDSKNSNFRNRKYIPFVKENKTAASVDEEGEESKEIPILAYTQDEPKLREEYADYALVQFMPLSLWKNIGDHTGETSAYVRILGRQGIDLKECSSIEAGIEKILDTSYDYEIENRIQERISNEEMLQGAKMIIGGFCILIAVIGIANIFSVTLGFVQQRKREFAQYLSVGMTPKDMRSVFCMEAFVTAGRPILITVPLTAAAVTFMIAASHLDPEVFVREAPVVPMLIFAAAIIVFVALAYYIGGRRVLNCDLSEILKDDTLN
;
A
#
# COMPACT_ATOMS: atom_id res chain seq x y z
N MET A 1 -38.46 -15.50 -28.15
CA MET A 1 -37.04 -15.40 -28.56
C MET A 1 -36.12 -16.32 -27.77
N TRP A 2 -36.19 -16.34 -26.43
CA TRP A 2 -35.33 -17.20 -25.59
C TRP A 2 -35.25 -18.69 -26.00
N LYS A 3 -36.37 -19.42 -25.98
CA LYS A 3 -36.41 -20.87 -26.30
C LYS A 3 -35.95 -21.20 -27.72
N ASN A 4 -36.33 -20.38 -28.70
CA ASN A 4 -36.11 -20.70 -30.12
C ASN A 4 -34.73 -20.25 -30.65
N TYR A 5 -34.08 -19.28 -30.01
CA TYR A 5 -32.85 -18.67 -30.54
C TYR A 5 -31.68 -18.67 -29.54
N SER A 6 -31.93 -18.23 -28.30
CA SER A 6 -30.87 -18.15 -27.27
C SER A 6 -30.43 -19.52 -26.79
N GLU A 7 -31.37 -20.40 -26.44
CA GLU A 7 -31.05 -21.74 -25.93
C GLU A 7 -30.33 -22.60 -26.99
N GLY A 8 -30.81 -22.55 -28.24
CA GLY A 8 -30.16 -23.23 -29.37
C GLY A 8 -28.75 -22.72 -29.60
N TYR A 9 -28.53 -21.40 -29.57
CA TYR A 9 -27.20 -20.81 -29.75
C TYR A 9 -26.21 -21.26 -28.67
N LEU A 10 -26.61 -21.23 -27.39
CA LEU A 10 -25.76 -21.62 -26.27
C LEU A 10 -25.29 -23.08 -26.39
N LYS A 11 -26.13 -23.99 -26.90
CA LYS A 11 -25.78 -25.40 -27.11
C LYS A 11 -24.79 -25.61 -28.26
N HIS A 12 -24.92 -24.87 -29.35
CA HIS A 12 -24.15 -25.06 -30.58
C HIS A 12 -22.84 -24.23 -30.64
N ASN A 13 -22.73 -23.13 -29.88
CA ASN A 13 -21.57 -22.23 -29.91
C ASN A 13 -20.72 -22.28 -28.63
N ARG A 14 -20.42 -23.50 -28.17
CA ARG A 14 -19.71 -23.76 -26.90
C ARG A 14 -18.41 -22.96 -26.74
N LYS A 15 -17.60 -22.81 -27.79
CA LYS A 15 -16.29 -22.12 -27.72
C LYS A 15 -16.44 -20.64 -27.32
N THR A 16 -17.40 -19.95 -27.90
CA THR A 16 -17.67 -18.53 -27.61
C THR A 16 -18.29 -18.37 -26.22
N CYS A 17 -19.18 -19.29 -25.83
CA CYS A 17 -19.74 -19.34 -24.48
C CYS A 17 -18.66 -19.55 -23.41
N ILE A 18 -17.75 -20.50 -23.62
CA ILE A 18 -16.62 -20.78 -22.72
C ILE A 18 -15.73 -19.54 -22.57
N SER A 19 -15.47 -18.78 -23.63
CA SER A 19 -14.69 -17.54 -23.54
C SER A 19 -15.36 -16.47 -22.67
N ILE A 20 -16.68 -16.33 -22.72
CA ILE A 20 -17.41 -15.42 -21.82
C ILE A 20 -17.36 -15.94 -20.38
N MET A 21 -17.63 -17.24 -20.20
CA MET A 21 -17.66 -17.87 -18.88
C MET A 21 -16.30 -17.76 -18.17
N THR A 22 -15.21 -17.98 -18.89
CA THR A 22 -13.85 -17.86 -18.35
C THR A 22 -13.49 -16.42 -17.98
N ALA A 23 -13.87 -15.44 -18.80
CA ALA A 23 -13.67 -14.02 -18.48
C ALA A 23 -14.47 -13.59 -17.24
N ALA A 24 -15.74 -14.00 -17.15
CA ALA A 24 -16.59 -13.72 -15.99
C ALA A 24 -16.08 -14.41 -14.72
N PHE A 25 -15.65 -15.67 -14.82
CA PHE A 25 -15.05 -16.42 -13.71
C PHE A 25 -13.78 -15.74 -13.20
N GLY A 26 -12.83 -15.42 -14.08
CA GLY A 26 -11.56 -14.82 -13.69
C GLY A 26 -11.71 -13.45 -13.05
N ALA A 27 -12.59 -12.60 -13.61
CA ALA A 27 -12.89 -11.31 -13.03
C ALA A 27 -13.57 -11.43 -11.65
N MET A 28 -14.51 -12.35 -11.50
CA MET A 28 -15.21 -12.53 -10.22
C MET A 28 -14.31 -13.14 -9.16
N MET A 29 -13.51 -14.14 -9.53
CA MET A 29 -12.52 -14.73 -8.63
C MET A 29 -11.56 -13.65 -8.10
N PHE A 30 -11.03 -12.81 -8.99
CA PHE A 30 -10.14 -11.73 -8.59
C PHE A 30 -10.82 -10.69 -7.69
N LEU A 31 -12.02 -10.24 -8.05
CA LEU A 31 -12.78 -9.27 -7.25
C LEU A 31 -13.11 -9.82 -5.85
N SER A 32 -13.59 -11.07 -5.78
CA SER A 32 -13.89 -11.73 -4.51
C SER A 32 -12.64 -11.92 -3.66
N LEU A 33 -11.53 -12.34 -4.27
CA LEU A 33 -10.24 -12.53 -3.61
C LEU A 33 -9.76 -11.24 -2.95
N ILE A 34 -9.79 -10.12 -3.69
CA ILE A 34 -9.36 -8.81 -3.16
C ILE A 34 -10.30 -8.31 -2.09
N CYS A 35 -11.62 -8.31 -2.30
CA CYS A 35 -12.55 -7.80 -1.30
C CYS A 35 -12.44 -8.57 0.01
N THR A 36 -12.25 -9.89 -0.06
CA THR A 36 -12.11 -10.73 1.13
C THR A 36 -10.78 -10.49 1.84
N ILE A 37 -9.68 -10.37 1.10
CA ILE A 37 -8.36 -10.09 1.69
C ILE A 37 -8.31 -8.69 2.28
N ALA A 38 -8.79 -7.68 1.56
CA ALA A 38 -8.85 -6.31 2.07
C ALA A 38 -9.67 -6.23 3.35
N PHE A 39 -10.82 -6.91 3.42
CA PHE A 39 -11.62 -6.96 4.65
C PHE A 39 -10.87 -7.63 5.81
N ASN A 40 -10.21 -8.77 5.55
CA ASN A 40 -9.48 -9.47 6.61
C ASN A 40 -8.26 -8.69 7.10
N LEU A 41 -7.52 -8.05 6.19
CA LEU A 41 -6.40 -7.18 6.56
C LEU A 41 -6.86 -5.96 7.34
N TRP A 42 -7.94 -5.30 6.89
CA TRP A 42 -8.53 -4.16 7.57
C TRP A 42 -9.02 -4.53 8.98
N LYS A 43 -9.72 -5.67 9.10
CA LYS A 43 -10.22 -6.15 10.39
C LYS A 43 -9.08 -6.57 11.31
N TYR A 44 -8.07 -7.26 10.79
CA TYR A 44 -6.87 -7.62 11.54
C TYR A 44 -6.17 -6.38 12.09
N GLU A 45 -6.02 -5.34 11.27
CA GLU A 45 -5.38 -4.09 11.70
C GLU A 45 -6.17 -3.38 12.81
N ILE A 46 -7.50 -3.33 12.69
CA ILE A 46 -8.36 -2.78 13.74
C ILE A 46 -8.25 -3.60 15.02
N GLU A 47 -8.39 -4.93 14.94
CA GLU A 47 -8.26 -5.82 16.11
C GLU A 47 -6.89 -5.65 16.77
N ARG A 48 -5.81 -5.50 15.98
CA ARG A 48 -4.46 -5.25 16.50
C ARG A 48 -4.39 -3.93 17.26
N ILE A 49 -4.84 -2.84 16.65
CA ILE A 49 -4.83 -1.50 17.26
C ILE A 49 -5.69 -1.47 18.52
N GLU A 50 -6.88 -2.08 18.51
CA GLU A 50 -7.75 -2.13 19.68
C GLU A 50 -7.15 -2.93 20.84
N LEU A 51 -6.34 -3.96 20.54
CA LEU A 51 -5.62 -4.75 21.55
C LEU A 51 -4.38 -4.01 22.10
N GLU A 52 -3.67 -3.26 21.25
CA GLU A 52 -2.43 -2.56 21.61
C GLU A 52 -2.69 -1.20 22.29
N GLU A 53 -3.65 -0.42 21.76
CA GLU A 53 -3.84 1.00 22.12
C GLU A 53 -5.24 1.28 22.70
N GLY A 54 -6.18 0.33 22.60
CA GLY A 54 -7.58 0.49 22.98
C GLY A 54 -8.49 1.01 21.86
N GLY A 55 -9.81 0.87 22.00
CA GLY A 55 -10.78 1.23 20.95
C GLY A 55 -11.29 2.67 20.95
N TRP A 56 -10.68 3.55 21.75
CA TRP A 56 -11.07 4.97 21.86
C TRP A 56 -10.76 5.72 20.56
N GLN A 57 -11.47 6.82 20.31
CA GLN A 57 -11.36 7.55 19.04
C GLN A 57 -10.85 8.98 19.25
N GLY A 58 -11.41 9.65 20.26
CA GLY A 58 -10.89 10.89 20.81
C GLY A 58 -10.63 10.71 22.30
N ARG A 59 -9.64 11.41 22.83
CA ARG A 59 -9.26 11.37 24.24
C ARG A 59 -9.06 12.79 24.73
N ILE A 60 -9.51 13.07 25.95
CA ILE A 60 -9.29 14.34 26.64
C ILE A 60 -8.51 14.05 27.92
N ILE A 61 -7.43 14.78 28.16
CA ILE A 61 -6.58 14.64 29.35
C ILE A 61 -6.62 15.97 30.11
N SER A 62 -7.45 16.04 31.14
CA SER A 62 -7.67 17.29 31.89
C SER A 62 -8.21 17.01 33.30
N GLU A 63 -8.27 18.02 34.17
CA GLU A 63 -8.86 17.92 35.53
C GLU A 63 -10.40 17.86 35.47
N LEU A 64 -10.94 16.80 34.88
CA LEU A 64 -12.38 16.62 34.69
C LEU A 64 -12.97 15.66 35.72
N SER A 65 -14.23 15.90 36.07
CA SER A 65 -14.99 15.12 37.06
C SER A 65 -15.93 14.12 36.38
N GLU A 66 -16.44 13.13 37.12
CA GLU A 66 -17.45 12.18 36.59
C GLU A 66 -18.70 12.88 36.01
N ASN A 67 -19.05 14.07 36.50
CA ASN A 67 -20.18 14.86 35.97
C ASN A 67 -19.94 15.37 34.54
N ASP A 68 -18.68 15.47 34.11
CA ASP A 68 -18.33 15.96 32.77
C ASP A 68 -18.54 14.87 31.70
N ILE A 69 -18.54 13.59 32.09
CA ILE A 69 -18.92 12.48 31.21
C ILE A 69 -20.36 12.63 30.73
N GLU A 70 -21.29 12.96 31.63
CA GLU A 70 -22.70 13.15 31.27
C GLU A 70 -22.87 14.30 30.28
N LYS A 71 -22.04 15.34 30.38
CA LYS A 71 -22.02 16.47 29.43
C LYS A 71 -21.49 16.03 28.07
N ILE A 72 -20.40 15.27 28.02
CA ILE A 72 -19.83 14.75 26.77
C ILE A 72 -20.84 13.83 26.07
N GLN A 73 -21.54 12.98 26.81
CA GLN A 73 -22.54 12.07 26.25
C GLN A 73 -23.80 12.77 25.70
N GLN A 74 -24.03 14.05 26.05
CA GLN A 74 -25.12 14.84 25.46
C GLN A 74 -24.84 15.26 24.02
N PHE A 75 -23.58 15.23 23.58
CA PHE A 75 -23.23 15.51 22.20
C PHE A 75 -23.81 14.42 21.28
N LYS A 76 -24.46 14.86 20.21
CA LYS A 76 -25.26 14.01 19.33
C LYS A 76 -24.47 12.83 18.77
N ASP A 77 -23.24 13.11 18.36
CA ASP A 77 -22.37 12.17 17.64
C ASP A 77 -21.47 11.35 18.58
N VAL A 78 -21.51 11.60 19.90
CA VAL A 78 -20.90 10.75 20.92
C VAL A 78 -21.79 9.53 21.18
N GLU A 79 -21.18 8.35 21.19
CA GLU A 79 -21.79 7.07 21.56
C GLU A 79 -21.66 6.81 23.06
N ARG A 80 -20.44 6.91 23.58
CA ARG A 80 -20.12 6.77 25.01
C ARG A 80 -18.82 7.51 25.32
N ALA A 81 -18.64 7.86 26.59
CA ALA A 81 -17.40 8.41 27.13
C ALA A 81 -17.11 7.70 28.45
N GLU A 82 -15.85 7.31 28.67
CA GLU A 82 -15.43 6.49 29.81
C GLU A 82 -14.13 7.03 30.39
N ILE A 83 -13.99 7.00 31.72
CA ILE A 83 -12.72 7.33 32.38
C ILE A 83 -11.80 6.13 32.25
N ASN A 84 -10.61 6.37 31.68
CA ASN A 84 -9.55 5.39 31.61
C ASN A 84 -8.78 5.36 32.93
N LYS A 85 -9.16 4.45 33.83
CA LYS A 85 -8.57 4.35 35.17
C LYS A 85 -7.10 3.95 35.19
N ASP A 86 -6.65 3.25 34.15
CA ASP A 86 -5.28 2.75 34.06
C ASP A 86 -4.30 3.88 33.67
N LEU A 87 -4.80 4.94 33.02
CA LEU A 87 -4.03 6.11 32.60
C LEU A 87 -4.33 7.37 33.42
N SER A 88 -5.31 7.32 34.32
CA SER A 88 -5.72 8.47 35.14
C SER A 88 -4.95 8.48 36.46
N ASP A 89 -3.80 9.15 36.48
CA ASP A 89 -3.05 9.45 37.71
C ASP A 89 -3.42 10.86 38.23
N GLU A 90 -2.67 11.90 37.85
CA GLU A 90 -2.91 13.28 38.31
C GLU A 90 -4.00 14.00 37.52
N LYS A 91 -4.12 13.71 36.21
CA LYS A 91 -5.15 14.25 35.31
C LYS A 91 -6.13 13.14 34.92
N THR A 92 -7.42 13.45 34.86
CA THR A 92 -8.44 12.49 34.43
C THR A 92 -8.36 12.28 32.93
N VAL A 93 -8.17 11.03 32.50
CA VAL A 93 -8.17 10.63 31.10
C VAL A 93 -9.56 10.14 30.71
N ILE A 94 -10.23 10.84 29.80
CA ILE A 94 -11.56 10.46 29.28
C ILE A 94 -11.43 9.99 27.84
N ASP A 95 -11.76 8.71 27.62
CA ASP A 95 -11.85 8.09 26.31
C ASP A 95 -13.25 8.29 25.73
N ILE A 96 -13.32 8.89 24.54
CA ILE A 96 -14.56 9.24 23.84
C ILE A 96 -14.72 8.35 22.61
N TYR A 97 -15.91 7.77 22.48
CA TYR A 97 -16.33 6.92 21.38
C TYR A 97 -17.46 7.62 20.63
N PHE A 98 -17.33 7.78 19.32
CA PHE A 98 -18.28 8.42 18.43
C PHE A 98 -19.12 7.39 17.66
N LYS A 99 -20.41 7.72 17.49
CA LYS A 99 -21.32 7.02 16.55
C LYS A 99 -20.88 7.22 15.11
N ASN A 100 -20.32 8.39 14.80
CA ASN A 100 -19.81 8.75 13.48
C ASN A 100 -18.44 9.42 13.59
N MET A 101 -17.38 8.61 13.51
CA MET A 101 -15.99 9.07 13.60
C MET A 101 -15.61 10.18 12.59
N ARG A 102 -16.37 10.35 11.49
CA ARG A 102 -16.02 11.33 10.43
C ARG A 102 -16.11 12.78 10.89
N THR A 103 -16.87 13.05 11.95
CA THR A 103 -17.05 14.39 12.52
C THR A 103 -16.08 14.66 13.67
N ILE A 104 -15.16 13.73 13.98
CA ILE A 104 -14.30 13.85 15.16
C ILE A 104 -13.46 15.15 15.19
N TYR A 105 -12.94 15.58 14.03
CA TYR A 105 -12.15 16.82 13.92
C TYR A 105 -12.99 18.10 13.99
N SER A 106 -14.32 18.01 13.91
CA SER A 106 -15.23 19.13 14.25
C SER A 106 -15.76 19.04 15.67
N ASP A 107 -16.07 17.82 16.13
CA ASP A 107 -16.81 17.62 17.37
C ASP A 107 -15.89 17.68 18.60
N MET A 108 -14.65 17.18 18.52
CA MET A 108 -13.71 17.23 19.65
C MET A 108 -13.39 18.68 20.07
N PRO A 109 -13.10 19.63 19.17
CA PRO A 109 -12.92 21.03 19.55
C PRO A 109 -14.19 21.66 20.16
N GLU A 110 -15.39 21.29 19.68
CA GLU A 110 -16.65 21.76 20.26
C GLU A 110 -16.88 21.21 21.69
N ILE A 111 -16.56 19.93 21.90
CA ILE A 111 -16.61 19.28 23.23
C ILE A 111 -15.62 19.95 24.18
N ALA A 112 -14.38 20.15 23.74
CA ALA A 112 -13.34 20.80 24.54
C ALA A 112 -13.72 22.25 24.89
N GLY A 113 -14.19 23.03 23.92
CA GLY A 113 -14.66 24.40 24.15
C GLY A 113 -15.86 24.49 25.10
N TYR A 114 -16.74 23.47 25.13
CA TYR A 114 -17.84 23.40 26.09
C TYR A 114 -17.39 23.03 27.51
N LEU A 115 -16.34 22.23 27.64
CA LEU A 115 -15.74 21.83 28.92
C LEU A 115 -14.74 22.86 29.46
N GLY A 116 -14.31 23.82 28.63
CA GLY A 116 -13.26 24.79 28.99
C GLY A 116 -11.86 24.18 28.96
N VAL A 117 -11.68 23.15 28.13
CA VAL A 117 -10.44 22.39 27.92
C VAL A 117 -9.71 22.99 26.72
N GLU A 118 -8.39 23.14 26.81
CA GLU A 118 -7.55 23.67 25.73
C GLU A 118 -7.38 22.64 24.59
N GLU A 119 -7.10 23.09 23.37
CA GLU A 119 -6.94 22.18 22.22
C GLU A 119 -5.77 21.20 22.38
N GLU A 120 -4.75 21.56 23.17
CA GLU A 120 -3.57 20.74 23.48
C GLU A 120 -3.89 19.51 24.35
N GLU A 121 -4.99 19.54 25.10
CA GLU A 121 -5.45 18.44 25.95
C GLU A 121 -6.27 17.39 25.18
N ILE A 122 -6.45 17.60 23.86
CA ILE A 122 -7.16 16.72 22.95
C ILE A 122 -6.19 15.79 22.25
N GLN A 123 -6.43 14.49 22.34
CA GLN A 123 -5.73 13.46 21.58
C GLN A 123 -6.68 12.76 20.61
N TYR A 124 -6.19 12.51 19.40
CA TYR A 124 -6.90 11.75 18.38
C TYR A 124 -6.24 10.40 18.17
N HIS A 125 -7.04 9.34 18.08
CA HIS A 125 -6.52 8.01 17.78
C HIS A 125 -6.21 7.88 16.27
N ALA A 126 -5.16 8.58 15.81
CA ALA A 126 -4.85 8.74 14.38
C ALA A 126 -4.67 7.40 13.64
N ARG A 127 -4.06 6.40 14.28
CA ARG A 127 -3.89 5.05 13.72
C ARG A 127 -5.24 4.39 13.43
N LEU A 128 -6.12 4.31 14.41
CA LEU A 128 -7.48 3.78 14.23
C LEU A 128 -8.28 4.57 13.20
N LEU A 129 -8.28 5.91 13.30
CA LEU A 129 -9.01 6.79 12.37
C LEU A 129 -8.54 6.64 10.92
N SER A 130 -7.23 6.45 10.71
CA SER A 130 -6.65 6.25 9.38
C SER A 130 -7.18 4.97 8.71
N CYS A 131 -7.45 3.90 9.48
CA CYS A 131 -8.09 2.67 8.99
C CYS A 131 -9.52 2.92 8.46
N TYR A 132 -10.16 4.01 8.87
CA TYR A 132 -11.48 4.45 8.37
C TYR A 132 -11.39 5.56 7.31
N PHE A 133 -10.18 5.86 6.80
CA PHE A 133 -9.91 6.98 5.89
C PHE A 133 -10.29 8.34 6.47
N ILE A 134 -10.12 8.49 7.78
CA ILE A 134 -10.31 9.74 8.50
C ILE A 134 -8.92 10.25 8.84
N THR A 135 -8.53 11.36 8.22
CA THR A 135 -7.25 12.04 8.44
C THR A 135 -7.53 13.46 8.87
N ASP A 136 -6.61 14.04 9.62
CA ASP A 136 -6.69 15.44 10.01
C ASP A 136 -6.73 16.32 8.75
N PRO A 137 -7.75 17.20 8.59
CA PRO A 137 -7.81 18.15 7.48
C PRO A 137 -6.65 19.14 7.42
N GLN A 138 -5.96 19.40 8.53
CA GLN A 138 -4.86 20.35 8.64
C GLN A 138 -3.48 19.71 8.48
N ASP A 139 -3.40 18.38 8.44
CA ASP A 139 -2.15 17.65 8.25
C ASP A 139 -1.53 17.97 6.87
N LYS A 140 -0.29 18.48 6.91
CA LYS A 140 0.47 18.90 5.73
C LYS A 140 1.03 17.69 4.96
N GLU A 141 1.14 16.52 5.59
CA GLU A 141 1.75 15.31 5.04
C GLU A 141 0.88 14.06 5.25
N PRO A 142 -0.34 14.01 4.70
CA PRO A 142 -1.25 12.90 4.94
C PRO A 142 -0.70 11.58 4.37
N PRO A 143 -0.98 10.44 5.00
CA PRO A 143 -0.47 9.13 4.56
C PRO A 143 -0.97 8.76 3.14
N LEU A 144 -0.06 8.78 2.16
CA LEU A 144 -0.38 8.54 0.73
C LEU A 144 -0.43 7.06 0.31
N LEU A 145 -0.14 6.11 1.20
CA LEU A 145 -0.04 4.68 0.86
C LEU A 145 -1.41 4.10 0.45
N LEU A 146 -2.45 4.31 1.26
CA LEU A 146 -3.81 3.83 1.00
C LEU A 146 -4.42 4.39 -0.30
N PRO A 147 -4.39 5.71 -0.58
CA PRO A 147 -4.92 6.23 -1.84
C PRO A 147 -4.15 5.71 -3.07
N PHE A 148 -2.84 5.49 -2.95
CA PHE A 148 -2.05 4.89 -4.03
C PHE A 148 -2.51 3.46 -4.35
N PHE A 149 -2.70 2.61 -3.33
CA PHE A 149 -3.27 1.26 -3.51
C PHE A 149 -4.67 1.31 -4.15
N ALA A 150 -5.51 2.27 -3.75
CA ALA A 150 -6.84 2.45 -4.33
C ALA A 150 -6.77 2.78 -5.84
N VAL A 151 -5.81 3.60 -6.27
CA VAL A 151 -5.58 3.91 -7.70
C VAL A 151 -5.17 2.66 -8.50
N ILE A 152 -4.24 1.85 -7.96
CA ILE A 152 -3.84 0.60 -8.62
C ILE A 152 -5.05 -0.35 -8.74
N LEU A 153 -5.81 -0.50 -7.64
CA LEU A 153 -7.02 -1.34 -7.62
C LEU A 153 -8.06 -0.86 -8.63
N PHE A 154 -8.25 0.44 -8.75
CA PHE A 154 -9.15 1.05 -9.74
C PHE A 154 -8.76 0.65 -11.17
N PHE A 155 -7.47 0.72 -11.53
CA PHE A 155 -6.99 0.30 -12.84
C PHE A 155 -7.22 -1.19 -13.11
N ILE A 156 -7.06 -2.04 -12.09
CA ILE A 156 -7.32 -3.47 -12.23
C ILE A 156 -8.81 -3.75 -12.44
N CYS A 157 -9.69 -3.14 -11.64
CA CYS A 157 -11.13 -3.24 -11.81
C CYS A 157 -11.57 -2.77 -13.20
N LEU A 158 -11.04 -1.63 -13.67
CA LEU A 158 -11.32 -1.11 -15.00
C LEU A 158 -10.83 -2.07 -16.10
N SER A 159 -9.64 -2.65 -15.95
CA SER A 159 -9.13 -3.71 -16.83
C SER A 159 -10.11 -4.88 -16.93
N LEU A 160 -10.56 -5.43 -15.80
CA LEU A 160 -11.48 -6.57 -15.75
C LEU A 160 -12.83 -6.28 -16.44
N ILE A 161 -13.40 -5.09 -16.19
CA ILE A 161 -14.64 -4.66 -16.84
C ILE A 161 -14.47 -4.63 -18.37
N LEU A 162 -13.35 -4.09 -18.85
CA LEU A 162 -13.07 -4.02 -20.28
C LEU A 162 -12.89 -5.41 -20.91
N ILE A 163 -12.31 -6.36 -20.18
CA ILE A 163 -12.16 -7.77 -20.61
C ILE A 163 -13.53 -8.41 -20.83
N ILE A 164 -14.42 -8.33 -19.84
CA ILE A 164 -15.77 -8.91 -19.92
C ILE A 164 -16.55 -8.28 -21.08
N ARG A 165 -16.50 -6.94 -21.18
CA ARG A 165 -17.15 -6.21 -22.27
C ARG A 165 -16.68 -6.70 -23.64
N ASN A 166 -15.38 -6.93 -23.79
CA ASN A 166 -14.80 -7.38 -25.04
C ASN A 166 -15.27 -8.78 -25.42
N SER A 167 -15.31 -9.70 -24.46
CA SER A 167 -15.87 -11.05 -24.64
C SER A 167 -17.32 -11.03 -25.10
N PHE A 168 -18.17 -10.18 -24.49
CA PHE A 168 -19.55 -10.01 -24.95
C PHE A 168 -19.62 -9.36 -26.34
N GLU A 169 -18.82 -8.34 -26.62
CA GLU A 169 -18.81 -7.68 -27.93
C GLU A 169 -18.47 -8.67 -29.06
N ILE A 170 -17.49 -9.56 -28.86
CA ILE A 170 -17.12 -10.60 -29.83
C ILE A 170 -18.28 -11.59 -30.05
N SER A 171 -18.89 -12.07 -28.97
CA SER A 171 -20.00 -13.04 -29.03
C SER A 171 -21.30 -12.48 -29.61
N MET A 172 -21.57 -11.20 -29.39
CA MET A 172 -22.74 -10.53 -29.95
C MET A 172 -22.52 -10.21 -31.44
N ARG A 173 -21.30 -9.84 -31.83
CA ARG A 173 -20.96 -9.53 -33.23
C ARG A 173 -21.08 -10.73 -34.18
N SER A 174 -20.75 -11.93 -33.72
CA SER A 174 -20.91 -13.15 -34.53
C SER A 174 -22.37 -13.42 -34.95
N ARG A 175 -23.34 -12.75 -34.31
CA ARG A 175 -24.77 -12.94 -34.52
C ARG A 175 -25.48 -11.75 -35.15
N ILE A 176 -24.73 -10.76 -35.66
CA ILE A 176 -25.30 -9.57 -36.29
C ILE A 176 -26.35 -9.95 -37.36
N ARG A 177 -26.06 -10.92 -38.24
CA ARG A 177 -27.00 -11.36 -39.29
C ARG A 177 -28.30 -11.93 -38.73
N GLN A 178 -28.22 -12.80 -37.73
CA GLN A 178 -29.40 -13.41 -37.09
C GLN A 178 -30.33 -12.35 -36.51
N PHE A 179 -29.78 -11.36 -35.80
CA PHE A 179 -30.57 -10.26 -35.25
C PHE A 179 -31.04 -9.27 -36.31
N GLY A 180 -30.31 -9.13 -37.43
CA GLY A 180 -30.75 -8.40 -38.62
C GLY A 180 -32.00 -8.99 -39.25
N ILE A 181 -32.05 -10.33 -39.39
CA ILE A 181 -33.23 -11.05 -39.88
C ILE A 181 -34.40 -10.88 -38.91
N LEU A 182 -34.17 -11.03 -37.60
CA LEU A 182 -35.20 -10.84 -36.58
C LEU A 182 -35.77 -9.41 -36.61
N SER A 183 -34.93 -8.39 -36.74
CA SER A 183 -35.37 -7.00 -36.91
C SER A 183 -36.14 -6.81 -38.22
N GLY A 184 -35.80 -7.54 -39.29
CA GLY A 184 -36.52 -7.53 -40.56
C GLY A 184 -37.90 -8.17 -40.49
N ILE A 185 -38.08 -9.18 -39.64
CA ILE A 185 -39.36 -9.84 -39.35
C ILE A 185 -40.24 -8.99 -38.41
N GLY A 186 -39.70 -7.93 -37.79
CA GLY A 186 -40.44 -6.99 -36.93
C GLY A 186 -40.07 -7.02 -35.45
N ALA A 187 -38.97 -7.70 -35.06
CA ALA A 187 -38.52 -7.68 -33.67
C ALA A 187 -38.07 -6.28 -33.25
N THR A 188 -38.59 -5.77 -32.13
CA THR A 188 -38.24 -4.43 -31.66
C THR A 188 -36.82 -4.37 -31.06
N PRO A 189 -36.12 -3.22 -31.11
CA PRO A 189 -34.83 -3.02 -30.45
C PRO A 189 -34.82 -3.36 -28.96
N ARG A 190 -35.97 -3.19 -28.27
CA ARG A 190 -36.12 -3.56 -26.86
C ARG A 190 -36.11 -5.08 -26.69
N GLN A 191 -36.83 -5.80 -27.53
CA GLN A 191 -36.89 -7.27 -27.47
C GLN A 191 -35.53 -7.91 -27.78
N ILE A 192 -34.78 -7.40 -28.78
CA ILE A 192 -33.42 -7.88 -29.10
C ILE A 192 -32.47 -7.61 -27.92
N ARG A 193 -32.54 -6.41 -27.32
CA ARG A 193 -31.70 -6.05 -26.19
C ARG A 193 -31.93 -6.95 -24.97
N ILE A 194 -33.20 -7.18 -24.61
CA ILE A 194 -33.55 -8.04 -23.48
C ILE A 194 -33.06 -9.47 -23.74
N CYS A 195 -33.21 -9.98 -24.96
CA CYS A 195 -32.71 -11.29 -25.35
C CYS A 195 -31.20 -11.43 -25.10
N LEU A 196 -30.41 -10.45 -25.54
CA LEU A 196 -28.95 -10.43 -25.36
C LEU A 196 -28.53 -10.31 -23.88
N LEU A 197 -29.28 -9.54 -23.08
CA LEU A 197 -29.02 -9.39 -21.65
C LEU A 197 -29.37 -10.67 -20.88
N GLN A 198 -30.44 -11.37 -21.24
CA GLN A 198 -30.80 -12.66 -20.65
C GLN A 198 -29.71 -13.70 -20.92
N GLU A 199 -29.14 -13.72 -22.12
CA GLU A 199 -28.04 -14.63 -22.46
C GLU A 199 -26.79 -14.30 -21.66
N ALA A 200 -26.46 -13.01 -21.53
CA ALA A 200 -25.33 -12.57 -20.73
C ALA A 200 -25.49 -12.98 -19.26
N ALA A 201 -26.71 -12.85 -18.71
CA ALA A 201 -27.02 -13.27 -17.35
C ALA A 201 -26.83 -14.79 -17.18
N VAL A 202 -27.43 -15.61 -18.04
CA VAL A 202 -27.31 -17.08 -17.96
C VAL A 202 -25.87 -17.56 -18.13
N LEU A 203 -25.11 -16.93 -19.02
CA LEU A 203 -23.70 -17.25 -19.21
C LEU A 203 -22.81 -16.83 -18.03
N SER A 204 -23.26 -15.90 -17.18
CA SER A 204 -22.43 -15.34 -16.11
C SER A 204 -22.79 -15.85 -14.72
N ILE A 205 -24.02 -16.33 -14.48
CA ILE A 205 -24.45 -16.79 -13.15
C ILE A 205 -23.51 -17.86 -12.57
N LEU A 206 -23.30 -18.97 -13.29
CA LEU A 206 -22.45 -20.06 -12.80
C LEU A 206 -20.98 -19.62 -12.64
N PRO A 207 -20.35 -18.95 -13.61
CA PRO A 207 -19.01 -18.39 -13.45
C PRO A 207 -18.84 -17.43 -12.29
N ILE A 208 -19.84 -16.57 -12.02
CA ILE A 208 -19.80 -15.65 -10.89
C ILE A 208 -19.79 -16.45 -9.59
N LEU A 209 -20.69 -17.43 -9.43
CA LEU A 209 -20.77 -18.26 -8.22
C LEU A 209 -19.50 -19.09 -7.99
N LEU A 210 -18.95 -19.69 -9.04
CA LEU A 210 -17.69 -20.43 -8.95
C LEU A 210 -16.50 -19.49 -8.70
N GLY A 211 -16.51 -18.31 -9.30
CA GLY A 211 -15.48 -17.29 -9.11
C GLY A 211 -15.48 -16.78 -7.68
N THR A 212 -16.63 -16.43 -7.11
CA THR A 212 -16.72 -16.02 -5.70
C THR A 212 -16.21 -17.11 -4.77
N ALA A 213 -16.66 -18.35 -4.94
CA ALA A 213 -16.21 -19.48 -4.13
C ALA A 213 -14.68 -19.68 -4.23
N ALA A 214 -14.12 -19.62 -5.44
CA ALA A 214 -12.68 -19.73 -5.66
C ALA A 214 -11.90 -18.55 -5.06
N GLY A 215 -12.44 -17.33 -5.14
CA GLY A 215 -11.84 -16.15 -4.53
C GLY A 215 -11.80 -16.23 -3.00
N ILE A 216 -12.91 -16.62 -2.37
CA ILE A 216 -12.98 -16.86 -0.92
C ILE A 216 -11.98 -17.94 -0.50
N GLY A 217 -11.95 -19.07 -1.22
CA GLY A 217 -11.00 -20.15 -0.94
C GLY A 217 -9.54 -19.73 -1.12
N GLY A 218 -9.25 -18.92 -2.13
CA GLY A 218 -7.93 -18.32 -2.34
C GLY A 218 -7.54 -17.39 -1.19
N SER A 219 -8.46 -16.56 -0.70
CA SER A 219 -8.22 -15.68 0.45
C SER A 219 -7.93 -16.46 1.72
N PHE A 220 -8.67 -17.54 1.97
CA PHE A 220 -8.40 -18.45 3.07
C PHE A 220 -6.98 -19.06 2.99
N GLY A 221 -6.57 -19.50 1.80
CA GLY A 221 -5.22 -19.98 1.56
C GLY A 221 -4.14 -18.92 1.81
N ILE A 222 -4.39 -17.68 1.41
CA ILE A 222 -3.48 -16.55 1.64
C ILE A 222 -3.35 -16.24 3.13
N ILE A 223 -4.44 -16.17 3.90
CA ILE A 223 -4.35 -15.92 5.35
C ILE A 223 -3.57 -17.04 6.06
N LYS A 224 -3.77 -18.30 5.66
CA LYS A 224 -2.94 -19.40 6.16
C LYS A 224 -1.45 -19.22 5.83
N ALA A 225 -1.14 -18.79 4.62
CA ALA A 225 0.24 -18.50 4.24
C ALA A 225 0.83 -17.34 5.05
N VAL A 226 0.07 -16.25 5.26
CA VAL A 226 0.49 -15.12 6.12
C VAL A 226 0.81 -15.60 7.52
N ASN A 227 -0.09 -16.40 8.13
CA ASN A 227 0.17 -16.92 9.47
C ASN A 227 1.41 -17.80 9.50
N HIS A 228 1.64 -18.63 8.48
CA HIS A 228 2.83 -19.48 8.40
C HIS A 228 4.13 -18.69 8.30
N PHE A 229 4.19 -17.67 7.45
CA PHE A 229 5.36 -16.78 7.33
C PHE A 229 5.57 -15.88 8.55
N ALA A 230 4.59 -15.79 9.44
CA ALA A 230 4.64 -14.97 10.63
C ALA A 230 4.57 -15.79 11.93
N GLU A 231 4.81 -17.10 11.88
CA GLU A 231 4.78 -18.00 13.06
C GLU A 231 5.83 -17.61 14.11
N ASN A 232 6.97 -17.07 13.69
CA ASN A 232 8.12 -16.75 14.55
C ASN A 232 8.17 -15.28 15.01
N VAL A 233 7.07 -14.54 14.87
CA VAL A 233 7.01 -13.12 15.26
C VAL A 233 6.46 -13.04 16.68
N ALA A 234 7.29 -12.59 17.63
CA ALA A 234 6.89 -12.36 19.01
C ALA A 234 5.78 -11.27 19.10
N GLY A 235 4.89 -11.36 20.09
CA GLY A 235 3.80 -10.40 20.29
C GLY A 235 2.65 -10.46 19.25
N ARG A 236 2.81 -11.21 18.16
CA ARG A 236 1.81 -11.27 17.09
C ARG A 236 0.57 -12.08 17.50
N HIS A 237 -0.61 -11.50 17.33
CA HIS A 237 -1.86 -12.27 17.31
C HIS A 237 -2.10 -12.92 15.93
N PRO A 238 -2.57 -14.18 15.87
CA PRO A 238 -2.81 -14.87 14.60
C PRO A 238 -3.98 -14.25 13.84
N ALA A 239 -3.81 -14.04 12.53
CA ALA A 239 -4.88 -13.57 11.68
C ALA A 239 -5.93 -14.66 11.49
N VAL A 240 -7.12 -14.49 12.07
CA VAL A 240 -8.22 -15.44 11.90
C VAL A 240 -8.96 -15.09 10.61
N PHE A 241 -9.17 -16.09 9.75
CA PHE A 241 -10.01 -15.89 8.56
C PHE A 241 -11.45 -15.62 8.99
N GLN A 242 -11.93 -14.43 8.69
CA GLN A 242 -13.29 -14.00 8.95
C GLN A 242 -13.97 -13.61 7.64
N TYR A 243 -15.26 -13.94 7.52
CA TYR A 243 -16.02 -13.64 6.32
C TYR A 243 -17.41 -13.12 6.67
N HIS A 244 -17.64 -11.84 6.43
CA HIS A 244 -18.93 -11.23 6.70
C HIS A 244 -19.89 -11.43 5.51
N PRO A 245 -21.14 -11.91 5.72
CA PRO A 245 -22.11 -12.16 4.63
C PRO A 245 -22.38 -10.95 3.74
N LEU A 246 -22.25 -9.73 4.26
CA LEU A 246 -22.43 -8.50 3.51
C LEU A 246 -21.38 -8.33 2.40
N ILE A 247 -20.16 -8.87 2.56
CA ILE A 247 -19.13 -8.88 1.51
C ILE A 247 -19.56 -9.77 0.34
N LEU A 248 -20.20 -10.91 0.63
CA LEU A 248 -20.79 -11.77 -0.41
C LEU A 248 -21.87 -11.01 -1.17
N LEU A 249 -22.78 -10.33 -0.47
CA LEU A 249 -23.87 -9.58 -1.08
C LEU A 249 -23.34 -8.42 -1.93
N ILE A 250 -22.38 -7.63 -1.41
CA ILE A 250 -21.76 -6.53 -2.14
C ILE A 250 -21.00 -7.06 -3.35
N SER A 251 -20.18 -8.10 -3.20
CA SER A 251 -19.39 -8.65 -4.31
C SER A 251 -20.28 -9.23 -5.42
N LEU A 252 -21.35 -9.97 -5.06
CA LEU A 252 -22.34 -10.47 -6.02
C LEU A 252 -23.10 -9.33 -6.71
N PHE A 253 -23.49 -8.29 -5.96
CA PHE A 253 -24.15 -7.11 -6.52
C PHE A 253 -23.23 -6.38 -7.50
N LEU A 254 -21.98 -6.12 -7.11
CA LEU A 254 -20.98 -5.46 -7.95
C LEU A 254 -20.67 -6.29 -9.20
N ALA A 255 -20.65 -7.61 -9.09
CA ALA A 255 -20.51 -8.53 -10.22
C ALA A 255 -21.68 -8.46 -11.19
N ALA A 256 -22.90 -8.47 -10.66
CA ALA A 256 -24.11 -8.35 -11.47
C ALA A 256 -24.13 -7.00 -12.22
N VAL A 257 -23.81 -5.91 -11.52
CA VAL A 257 -23.66 -4.57 -12.13
C VAL A 257 -22.57 -4.58 -13.19
N THR A 258 -21.41 -5.17 -12.92
CA THR A 258 -20.28 -5.24 -13.85
C THR A 258 -20.63 -6.01 -15.13
N VAL A 259 -21.24 -7.19 -15.01
CA VAL A 259 -21.69 -7.99 -16.16
C VAL A 259 -22.78 -7.25 -16.93
N PHE A 260 -23.73 -6.66 -16.21
CA PHE A 260 -24.82 -5.89 -16.82
C PHE A 260 -24.27 -4.72 -17.62
N LEU A 261 -23.43 -3.86 -17.05
CA LEU A 261 -22.82 -2.73 -17.75
C LEU A 261 -21.97 -3.18 -18.94
N SER A 262 -21.22 -4.27 -18.78
CA SER A 262 -20.37 -4.86 -19.82
C SER A 262 -21.17 -5.38 -21.02
N ALA A 263 -22.34 -5.98 -20.78
CA ALA A 263 -23.22 -6.50 -21.82
C ALA A 263 -24.19 -5.43 -22.38
N TRP A 264 -24.59 -4.45 -21.57
CA TRP A 264 -25.57 -3.42 -21.91
C TRP A 264 -25.10 -2.49 -23.03
N ILE A 265 -23.81 -2.13 -23.01
CA ILE A 265 -23.18 -1.26 -24.01
C ILE A 265 -23.16 -1.93 -25.40
N PRO A 266 -22.66 -3.17 -25.59
CA PRO A 266 -22.71 -3.83 -26.89
C PRO A 266 -24.15 -4.20 -27.30
N ALA A 267 -24.99 -4.67 -26.37
CA ALA A 267 -26.37 -5.04 -26.68
C ALA A 267 -27.21 -3.85 -27.18
N GLY A 268 -27.06 -2.68 -26.55
CA GLY A 268 -27.78 -1.46 -26.97
C GLY A 268 -27.34 -0.93 -28.34
N LYS A 269 -26.09 -1.17 -28.73
CA LYS A 269 -25.61 -0.84 -30.08
C LYS A 269 -26.15 -1.80 -31.11
N LEU A 270 -26.11 -3.11 -30.81
CA LEU A 270 -26.57 -4.14 -31.72
C LEU A 270 -28.09 -4.05 -31.95
N SER A 271 -28.87 -3.78 -30.90
CA SER A 271 -30.32 -3.77 -31.02
C SER A 271 -30.88 -2.61 -31.83
N ARG A 272 -30.10 -1.55 -32.03
CA ARG A 272 -30.47 -0.38 -32.86
C ARG A 272 -30.01 -0.50 -34.31
N MET A 273 -29.34 -1.59 -34.69
CA MET A 273 -28.88 -1.78 -36.07
C MET A 273 -30.06 -2.12 -36.97
N THR A 274 -30.11 -1.50 -38.14
CA THR A 274 -31.14 -1.81 -39.15
C THR A 274 -30.84 -3.15 -39.84
N PRO A 275 -31.85 -3.84 -40.42
CA PRO A 275 -31.62 -5.09 -41.16
C PRO A 275 -30.58 -4.95 -42.27
N MET A 276 -30.62 -3.85 -43.02
CA MET A 276 -29.61 -3.57 -44.06
C MET A 276 -28.21 -3.33 -43.48
N GLU A 277 -28.09 -2.61 -42.37
CA GLU A 277 -26.79 -2.45 -41.71
C GLU A 277 -26.26 -3.77 -41.15
N ALA A 278 -27.14 -4.64 -40.65
CA ALA A 278 -26.77 -5.94 -40.14
C ALA A 278 -26.24 -6.86 -41.25
N VAL A 279 -26.90 -6.91 -42.41
CA VAL A 279 -26.42 -7.67 -43.57
C VAL A 279 -25.09 -7.10 -44.09
N ARG A 280 -25.00 -5.77 -44.26
CA ARG A 280 -23.75 -5.12 -44.71
C ARG A 280 -22.58 -5.33 -43.74
N ASN A 281 -22.82 -5.31 -42.43
CA ASN A 281 -21.79 -5.56 -41.43
C ASN A 281 -21.45 -7.05 -41.29
N ALA A 282 -22.36 -7.95 -41.64
CA ALA A 282 -22.14 -9.40 -41.65
C ALA A 282 -21.27 -9.86 -42.83
N GLU A 283 -21.30 -9.16 -43.96
CA GLU A 283 -20.46 -9.44 -45.14
C GLU A 283 -18.96 -9.13 -44.94
N GLY A 284 -18.62 -8.38 -43.88
CA GLY A 284 -17.24 -8.07 -43.50
C GLY A 284 -16.99 -6.58 -43.30
N LEU A 285 -15.93 -6.24 -42.57
CA LEU A 285 -15.57 -4.86 -42.27
C LEU A 285 -14.79 -4.23 -43.43
N HIS A 286 -15.52 -3.63 -44.38
CA HIS A 286 -14.91 -2.78 -45.38
C HIS A 286 -14.63 -1.38 -44.83
N LEU A 287 -13.38 -0.91 -44.92
CA LEU A 287 -13.04 0.48 -44.64
C LEU A 287 -13.80 1.41 -45.61
N LYS A 288 -14.63 2.33 -45.07
CA LYS A 288 -15.28 3.40 -45.86
C LYS A 288 -14.29 4.32 -46.60
N LYS A 289 -13.02 4.37 -46.18
CA LYS A 289 -11.92 5.12 -46.83
C LYS A 289 -10.56 4.49 -46.46
N ARG A 290 -9.76 4.05 -47.44
CA ARG A 290 -8.38 3.58 -47.23
C ARG A 290 -7.48 4.80 -46.99
N LYS A 291 -6.97 4.99 -45.77
CA LYS A 291 -5.98 6.03 -45.45
C LYS A 291 -4.61 5.36 -45.24
N ARG A 292 -3.61 5.74 -46.04
CA ARG A 292 -2.22 5.25 -45.93
C ARG A 292 -1.74 5.29 -44.48
N SER A 293 -1.17 4.18 -43.99
CA SER A 293 -0.46 4.12 -42.70
C SER A 293 0.99 4.57 -42.92
N MET A 294 1.29 5.85 -42.72
CA MET A 294 2.60 6.44 -43.08
C MET A 294 3.80 5.65 -42.51
N ILE A 295 3.71 5.19 -41.24
CA ILE A 295 4.79 4.45 -40.56
C ILE A 295 4.91 3.00 -41.07
N LEU A 296 3.82 2.23 -41.04
CA LEU A 296 3.86 0.81 -41.45
C LEU A 296 4.11 0.65 -42.96
N SER A 297 3.55 1.53 -43.79
CA SER A 297 3.79 1.51 -45.25
C SER A 297 5.20 1.96 -45.62
N GLY A 298 5.80 2.88 -44.85
CA GLY A 298 7.19 3.30 -45.04
C GLY A 298 8.20 2.20 -44.74
N ILE A 299 7.98 1.42 -43.67
CA ILE A 299 8.93 0.39 -43.22
C ILE A 299 8.72 -0.95 -43.96
N PHE A 300 7.47 -1.33 -44.24
CA PHE A 300 7.12 -2.67 -44.73
C PHE A 300 6.37 -2.68 -46.08
N GLY A 301 6.32 -1.53 -46.77
CA GLY A 301 5.68 -1.39 -48.09
C GLY A 301 4.20 -1.80 -48.09
N ILE A 302 3.79 -2.50 -49.15
CA ILE A 302 2.40 -2.94 -49.36
C ILE A 302 1.91 -3.86 -48.23
N ARG A 303 2.77 -4.74 -47.71
CA ARG A 303 2.44 -5.67 -46.61
C ARG A 303 2.13 -4.90 -45.32
N GLY A 304 2.91 -3.86 -45.03
CA GLY A 304 2.63 -2.95 -43.91
C GLY A 304 1.37 -2.11 -44.11
N GLU A 305 1.05 -1.72 -45.34
CA GLU A 305 -0.21 -1.04 -45.65
C GLU A 305 -1.42 -1.97 -45.42
N LEU A 306 -1.33 -3.24 -45.83
CA LEU A 306 -2.36 -4.25 -45.56
C LEU A 306 -2.54 -4.47 -44.05
N ALA A 307 -1.45 -4.69 -43.31
CA ALA A 307 -1.48 -4.82 -41.85
C ALA A 307 -2.06 -3.56 -41.16
N GLY A 308 -1.62 -2.38 -41.59
CA GLY A 308 -2.10 -1.11 -41.04
C GLY A 308 -3.58 -0.85 -41.32
N ASN A 309 -4.06 -1.18 -42.53
CA ASN A 309 -5.46 -1.07 -42.88
C ASN A 309 -6.33 -2.07 -42.10
N ALA A 310 -5.84 -3.29 -41.90
CA ALA A 310 -6.50 -4.29 -41.08
C ALA A 310 -6.72 -3.83 -39.64
N LEU A 311 -5.67 -3.33 -38.99
CA LEU A 311 -5.74 -2.78 -37.64
C LEU A 311 -6.70 -1.58 -37.57
N LYS A 312 -6.69 -0.71 -38.58
CA LYS A 312 -7.58 0.46 -38.67
C LYS A 312 -9.05 0.09 -38.89
N ALA A 313 -9.32 -0.93 -39.69
CA ALA A 313 -10.67 -1.40 -39.99
C ALA A 313 -11.43 -1.84 -38.73
N GLN A 314 -10.70 -2.32 -37.72
CA GLN A 314 -11.25 -2.77 -36.43
C GLN A 314 -10.84 -1.93 -35.22
N ASN A 315 -10.48 -0.66 -35.45
CA ASN A 315 -10.00 0.26 -34.41
C ASN A 315 -10.82 0.26 -33.11
N ARG A 316 -12.13 -0.03 -33.13
CA ARG A 316 -12.94 0.00 -31.91
C ARG A 316 -12.71 -1.20 -30.97
N ALA A 317 -12.86 -2.43 -31.46
CA ALA A 317 -12.68 -3.63 -30.64
C ALA A 317 -11.22 -3.79 -30.20
N TYR A 318 -10.31 -3.52 -31.13
CA TYR A 318 -8.87 -3.56 -30.89
C TYR A 318 -8.40 -2.50 -29.88
N ARG A 319 -8.94 -1.27 -29.90
CA ARG A 319 -8.63 -0.26 -28.87
C ARG A 319 -9.05 -0.70 -27.48
N ILE A 320 -10.21 -1.33 -27.33
CA ILE A 320 -10.70 -1.80 -26.02
C ILE A 320 -9.76 -2.87 -25.46
N SER A 321 -9.38 -3.84 -26.28
CA SER A 321 -8.44 -4.89 -25.88
C SER A 321 -7.07 -4.33 -25.52
N ASN A 322 -6.54 -3.39 -26.31
CA ASN A 322 -5.26 -2.75 -26.02
C ASN A 322 -5.31 -1.90 -24.75
N VAL A 323 -6.39 -1.15 -24.51
CA VAL A 323 -6.54 -0.36 -23.28
C VAL A 323 -6.60 -1.26 -22.05
N SER A 324 -7.36 -2.37 -22.13
CA SER A 324 -7.37 -3.37 -21.05
C SER A 324 -5.99 -3.94 -20.78
N LEU A 325 -5.22 -4.26 -21.82
CA LEU A 325 -3.85 -4.77 -21.67
C LEU A 325 -2.89 -3.71 -21.12
N VAL A 326 -3.01 -2.44 -21.54
CA VAL A 326 -2.26 -1.31 -20.98
C VAL A 326 -2.54 -1.19 -19.49
N LEU A 327 -3.81 -1.23 -19.07
CA LEU A 327 -4.18 -1.12 -17.66
C LEU A 327 -3.64 -2.29 -16.84
N SER A 328 -3.76 -3.53 -17.35
CA SER A 328 -3.20 -4.72 -16.69
C SER A 328 -1.67 -4.64 -16.54
N PHE A 329 -0.96 -4.25 -17.61
CA PHE A 329 0.50 -4.09 -17.56
C PHE A 329 0.92 -2.91 -16.67
N LEU A 330 0.19 -1.80 -16.71
CA LEU A 330 0.41 -0.64 -15.86
C LEU A 330 0.22 -1.00 -14.39
N SER A 331 -0.92 -1.59 -14.01
CA SER A 331 -1.18 -2.04 -12.64
C SER A 331 -0.10 -2.99 -12.12
N PHE A 332 0.33 -3.95 -12.93
CA PHE A 332 1.43 -4.85 -12.58
C PHE A 332 2.73 -4.08 -12.33
N THR A 333 3.13 -3.21 -13.26
CA THR A 333 4.40 -2.47 -13.15
C THR A 333 4.42 -1.50 -11.97
N LEU A 334 3.31 -0.79 -11.73
CA LEU A 334 3.15 0.13 -10.61
C LEU A 334 3.21 -0.62 -9.27
N MET A 335 2.52 -1.77 -9.18
CA MET A 335 2.56 -2.60 -7.99
C MET A 335 3.99 -3.06 -7.68
N MET A 336 4.70 -3.61 -8.68
CA MET A 336 6.09 -4.05 -8.49
C MET A 336 7.03 -2.91 -8.07
N CYS A 337 6.90 -1.72 -8.69
CA CYS A 337 7.70 -0.55 -8.33
C CYS A 337 7.43 -0.09 -6.90
N PHE A 338 6.15 -0.04 -6.51
CA PHE A 338 5.75 0.36 -5.17
C PHE A 338 6.35 -0.57 -4.10
N PHE A 339 6.29 -1.89 -4.31
CA PHE A 339 6.89 -2.83 -3.35
C PHE A 339 8.40 -2.75 -3.28
N THR A 340 9.06 -2.53 -4.41
CA THR A 340 10.51 -2.30 -4.42
C THR A 340 10.85 -1.04 -3.63
N LEU A 341 10.08 0.03 -3.83
CA LEU A 341 10.26 1.28 -3.10
C LEU A 341 10.00 1.11 -1.60
N SER A 342 8.94 0.39 -1.23
CA SER A 342 8.61 0.06 0.15
C SER A 342 9.72 -0.73 0.82
N ASP A 343 10.27 -1.75 0.14
CA ASP A 343 11.35 -2.59 0.64
C ASP A 343 12.63 -1.79 0.91
N ILE A 344 13.03 -0.94 -0.05
CA ILE A 344 14.14 -0.01 0.12
C ILE A 344 13.87 0.94 1.28
N SER A 345 12.65 1.47 1.38
CA SER A 345 12.28 2.41 2.44
C SER A 345 12.39 1.78 3.83
N THR A 346 11.86 0.58 4.02
CA THR A 346 11.93 -0.13 5.31
C THR A 346 13.37 -0.46 5.69
N ARG A 347 14.19 -0.94 4.74
CA ARG A 347 15.60 -1.28 4.99
C ARG A 347 16.45 -0.07 5.41
N TYR A 348 16.31 1.05 4.70
CA TYR A 348 17.09 2.27 4.98
C TYR A 348 16.70 2.93 6.30
N THR A 349 15.41 2.94 6.63
CA THR A 349 14.91 3.70 7.78
C THR A 349 15.16 2.99 9.11
N TYR A 350 15.09 1.64 9.12
CA TYR A 350 15.17 0.85 10.36
C TYR A 350 16.49 0.09 10.48
N PHE A 351 16.74 -0.90 9.61
CA PHE A 351 17.84 -1.85 9.81
C PHE A 351 19.23 -1.24 9.61
N GLU A 352 19.44 -0.46 8.55
CA GLU A 352 20.75 0.13 8.28
C GLU A 352 21.10 1.23 9.30
N ARG A 353 20.09 1.92 9.85
CA ARG A 353 20.27 3.00 10.82
C ARG A 353 20.71 2.50 12.20
N TYR A 354 20.13 1.40 12.68
CA TYR A 354 20.37 0.86 14.03
C TYR A 354 21.30 -0.36 14.08
N GLN A 355 21.90 -0.74 12.94
CA GLN A 355 22.64 -2.00 12.81
C GLN A 355 23.76 -2.18 13.85
N ASP A 356 24.43 -1.09 14.24
CA ASP A 356 25.60 -1.11 15.14
C ASP A 356 25.31 -0.47 16.51
N THR A 357 24.03 -0.28 16.82
CA THR A 357 23.57 0.44 18.01
C THR A 357 23.17 -0.50 19.13
N TRP A 358 22.72 -1.71 18.80
CA TRP A 358 22.29 -2.74 19.75
C TRP A 358 22.45 -4.15 19.13
N ASP A 359 22.52 -5.18 19.97
CA ASP A 359 22.47 -6.59 19.55
C ASP A 359 21.34 -7.33 20.27
N VAL A 360 21.23 -7.10 21.59
CA VAL A 360 20.11 -7.55 22.41
C VAL A 360 19.56 -6.34 23.17
N MET A 361 18.24 -6.23 23.21
CA MET A 361 17.53 -5.20 23.95
C MET A 361 16.61 -5.89 24.94
N ALA A 362 16.62 -5.48 26.20
CA ALA A 362 15.64 -5.94 27.19
C ALA A 362 14.85 -4.75 27.73
N GLU A 363 13.54 -4.81 27.61
CA GLU A 363 12.61 -3.93 28.29
C GLU A 363 12.11 -4.64 29.54
N ILE A 364 12.25 -3.99 30.69
CA ILE A 364 11.83 -4.51 31.99
C ILE A 364 10.60 -3.70 32.39
N LYS A 365 9.45 -4.35 32.32
CA LYS A 365 8.14 -3.71 32.47
C LYS A 365 7.88 -3.38 33.93
N ASP A 366 7.19 -2.26 34.15
CA ASP A 366 6.74 -1.79 35.47
C ASP A 366 7.84 -1.80 36.54
N THR A 367 9.08 -1.49 36.14
CA THR A 367 10.26 -1.44 37.00
C THR A 367 11.04 -0.15 36.73
N GLU A 368 11.13 0.72 37.74
CA GLU A 368 11.97 1.90 37.67
C GLU A 368 13.46 1.53 37.60
N LEU A 369 14.26 2.39 36.96
CA LEU A 369 15.71 2.24 36.89
C LEU A 369 16.36 2.08 38.28
N ALA A 370 15.77 2.73 39.28
CA ALA A 370 16.22 2.72 40.66
C ALA A 370 16.12 1.35 41.34
N ASP A 371 15.16 0.52 40.91
CA ASP A 371 14.80 -0.75 41.51
C ASP A 371 15.45 -1.94 40.81
N PHE A 372 16.06 -1.72 39.65
CA PHE A 372 16.76 -2.77 38.92
C PHE A 372 18.19 -3.00 39.44
N ASP A 373 18.41 -4.11 40.16
CA ASP A 373 19.68 -4.42 40.84
C ASP A 373 20.55 -5.47 40.13
N ARG A 374 20.04 -6.12 39.09
CA ARG A 374 20.69 -7.26 38.40
C ARG A 374 21.66 -6.87 37.30
N MET A 375 21.90 -5.57 37.09
CA MET A 375 22.71 -5.07 35.97
C MET A 375 24.16 -5.59 35.97
N GLN A 376 24.74 -5.80 37.16
CA GLN A 376 26.10 -6.31 37.30
C GLN A 376 26.21 -7.75 36.77
N GLU A 377 25.19 -8.58 36.98
CA GLU A 377 25.17 -9.95 36.47
C GLU A 377 25.05 -9.98 34.94
N ILE A 378 24.28 -9.06 34.37
CA ILE A 378 24.19 -8.89 32.92
C ILE A 378 25.56 -8.49 32.37
N ARG A 379 26.25 -7.51 32.96
CA ARG A 379 27.60 -7.07 32.53
C ARG A 379 28.65 -8.18 32.52
N GLU A 380 28.51 -9.16 33.40
CA GLU A 380 29.45 -10.28 33.55
C GLU A 380 29.18 -11.44 32.58
N LEU A 381 28.08 -11.42 31.82
CA LEU A 381 27.78 -12.46 30.84
C LEU A 381 28.85 -12.52 29.73
N PRO A 382 29.25 -13.73 29.30
CA PRO A 382 30.26 -13.90 28.29
C PRO A 382 29.77 -13.38 26.93
N GLY A 383 30.63 -12.63 26.24
CA GLY A 383 30.36 -12.12 24.89
C GLY A 383 29.81 -10.69 24.84
N ILE A 384 29.47 -10.09 25.98
CA ILE A 384 29.05 -8.69 26.07
C ILE A 384 30.28 -7.79 26.05
N ARG A 385 30.26 -6.80 25.16
CA ARG A 385 31.29 -5.76 25.02
C ARG A 385 30.88 -4.47 25.72
N ASP A 386 29.60 -4.11 25.61
CA ASP A 386 29.05 -2.88 26.16
C ASP A 386 27.58 -3.08 26.54
N SER A 387 27.15 -2.42 27.61
CA SER A 387 25.79 -2.53 28.13
C SER A 387 25.40 -1.19 28.76
N ILE A 388 24.21 -0.69 28.48
CA ILE A 388 23.68 0.52 29.09
C ILE A 388 22.31 0.20 29.67
N LEU A 389 22.11 0.59 30.94
CA LEU A 389 20.82 0.58 31.60
C LEU A 389 20.30 2.03 31.61
N TYR A 390 19.10 2.26 31.07
CA TYR A 390 18.49 3.59 31.02
C TYR A 390 16.96 3.55 31.16
N GLN A 391 16.38 4.69 31.51
CA GLN A 391 14.94 4.94 31.57
C GLN A 391 14.65 6.26 30.84
N LYS A 392 13.44 6.38 30.31
CA LYS A 392 12.98 7.56 29.57
C LYS A 392 12.06 8.39 30.45
N ALA A 393 12.22 9.71 30.37
CA ALA A 393 11.30 10.69 30.89
C ALA A 393 11.16 11.84 29.90
N GLU A 394 10.13 12.65 30.03
CA GLU A 394 9.90 13.80 29.17
C GLU A 394 9.72 15.05 30.02
N MET A 395 10.42 16.12 29.65
CA MET A 395 10.34 17.42 30.32
C MET A 395 10.08 18.51 29.29
N ARG A 396 9.59 19.66 29.74
CA ARG A 396 9.48 20.88 28.92
C ARG A 396 10.52 21.90 29.34
N ILE A 397 11.12 22.55 28.34
CA ILE A 397 12.13 23.60 28.56
C ILE A 397 11.70 24.87 27.84
N SER A 398 11.67 25.97 28.58
CA SER A 398 11.61 27.30 27.99
C SER A 398 12.93 27.60 27.30
N LEU A 399 12.84 27.92 26.00
CA LEU A 399 13.97 28.19 25.12
C LEU A 399 13.91 29.64 24.60
N PRO A 400 14.39 30.62 25.37
CA PRO A 400 14.39 32.00 24.92
C PRO A 400 15.27 32.20 23.68
N ARG A 401 14.93 33.22 22.89
CA ARG A 401 15.58 33.47 21.60
C ARG A 401 17.09 33.75 21.70
N ASP A 402 17.57 34.17 22.86
CA ASP A 402 18.99 34.40 23.12
C ASP A 402 19.78 33.10 23.35
N TRP A 403 19.13 32.00 23.75
CA TRP A 403 19.72 30.66 23.86
C TRP A 403 19.95 30.02 22.49
N GLN A 404 19.10 30.31 21.51
CA GLN A 404 19.17 29.72 20.17
C GLN A 404 20.53 29.98 19.51
N SER A 405 21.07 28.97 18.83
CA SER A 405 22.37 29.05 18.16
C SER A 405 22.38 30.10 17.04
N ARG A 406 23.57 30.57 16.65
CA ARG A 406 23.70 31.53 15.53
C ARG A 406 23.23 30.92 14.21
N GLN A 407 23.43 29.62 13.98
CA GLN A 407 22.97 28.94 12.77
C GLN A 407 21.45 28.82 12.74
N LEU A 408 20.82 28.47 13.87
CA LEU A 408 19.37 28.38 13.98
C LEU A 408 18.72 29.76 13.74
N LEU A 409 19.25 30.81 14.38
CA LEU A 409 18.79 32.18 14.16
C LEU A 409 18.94 32.64 12.70
N ALA A 410 19.97 32.17 11.98
CA ALA A 410 20.14 32.48 10.56
C ALA A 410 19.08 31.81 9.65
N LEU A 411 18.49 30.70 10.08
CA LEU A 411 17.37 30.02 9.40
C LEU A 411 15.99 30.63 9.73
N GLY A 412 15.96 31.63 10.61
CA GLY A 412 14.76 32.30 11.10
C GLY A 412 14.40 31.98 12.55
N GLY A 413 15.20 31.18 13.25
CA GLY A 413 14.90 30.71 14.62
C GLY A 413 14.07 29.42 14.63
N LEU A 414 13.74 28.95 15.83
CA LEU A 414 12.95 27.73 16.03
C LEU A 414 11.57 27.80 15.34
N GLU A 415 10.85 28.92 15.49
CA GLU A 415 9.57 29.20 14.84
C GLU A 415 9.58 28.93 13.32
N ALA A 416 10.72 29.20 12.68
CA ALA A 416 10.84 29.07 11.25
C ALA A 416 11.03 27.61 10.78
N LEU A 417 11.40 26.70 11.68
CA LEU A 417 11.48 25.25 11.44
C LEU A 417 10.19 24.54 11.88
N THR A 418 9.59 24.96 13.01
CA THR A 418 8.33 24.40 13.53
C THR A 418 7.08 24.96 12.84
N GLY A 419 7.20 26.04 12.07
CA GLY A 419 6.06 26.62 11.34
C GLY A 419 5.09 27.41 12.23
N ASN A 420 5.58 28.03 13.31
CA ASN A 420 4.81 28.67 14.39
C ASN A 420 3.98 27.72 15.27
N GLU A 421 4.25 26.41 15.22
CA GLU A 421 3.58 25.40 16.07
C GLU A 421 4.30 25.20 17.41
N ALA A 422 5.40 25.93 17.68
CA ALA A 422 6.05 25.89 18.99
C ALA A 422 5.17 26.58 20.04
N GLU A 423 4.76 25.83 21.06
CA GLU A 423 4.11 26.36 22.26
C GLU A 423 4.96 27.44 22.90
N LYS A 424 4.30 28.38 23.58
CA LYS A 424 4.99 29.47 24.28
C LYS A 424 4.74 29.41 25.77
N ASP A 425 5.79 29.65 26.54
CA ASP A 425 5.67 29.77 27.98
C ASP A 425 4.88 31.04 28.39
N ARG A 426 4.61 31.19 29.69
CA ARG A 426 3.91 32.37 30.25
C ARG A 426 4.64 33.69 29.99
N GLN A 427 5.92 33.65 29.60
CA GLN A 427 6.79 34.79 29.33
C GLN A 427 6.92 35.08 27.82
N GLY A 428 6.28 34.27 26.96
CA GLY A 428 6.29 34.38 25.51
C GLY A 428 7.53 33.79 24.82
N ASN A 429 8.34 33.00 25.52
CA ASN A 429 9.46 32.26 24.94
C ASN A 429 8.97 30.95 24.33
N ASP A 430 9.69 30.44 23.33
CA ASP A 430 9.38 29.15 22.71
C ASP A 430 9.64 28.03 23.72
N THR A 431 8.68 27.14 23.94
CA THR A 431 8.82 25.94 24.77
C THR A 431 9.13 24.74 23.87
N VAL A 432 10.05 23.90 24.32
CA VAL A 432 10.48 22.72 23.56
C VAL A 432 10.41 21.48 24.43
N THR A 433 9.90 20.39 23.85
CA THR A 433 10.01 19.06 24.41
C THR A 433 11.48 18.67 24.59
N SER A 434 11.81 18.21 25.78
CA SER A 434 13.13 17.73 26.18
C SER A 434 13.02 16.29 26.67
N PRO A 435 13.23 15.30 25.79
CA PRO A 435 13.41 13.92 26.19
C PRO A 435 14.62 13.82 27.12
N VAL A 436 14.40 13.21 28.27
CA VAL A 436 15.42 12.97 29.30
C VAL A 436 15.71 11.48 29.35
N ILE A 437 16.96 11.15 29.07
CA ILE A 437 17.47 9.78 29.17
C ILE A 437 18.25 9.65 30.47
N ILE A 438 17.64 8.94 31.41
CA ILE A 438 18.21 8.68 32.73
C ILE A 438 19.02 7.41 32.62
N MET A 439 20.33 7.46 32.88
CA MET A 439 21.25 6.34 32.76
C MET A 439 21.74 5.90 34.12
N ASP A 440 22.08 4.62 34.28
CA ASP A 440 22.83 4.20 35.45
C ASP A 440 24.19 4.94 35.53
N ASP A 441 24.63 5.26 36.74
CA ASP A 441 25.79 6.12 36.97
C ASP A 441 27.06 5.62 36.27
N GLU A 442 27.26 4.30 36.16
CA GLU A 442 28.43 3.74 35.49
C GLU A 442 28.37 3.98 33.97
N SER A 443 27.20 3.77 33.36
CA SER A 443 26.99 4.06 31.94
C SER A 443 27.08 5.54 31.63
N PHE A 444 26.55 6.41 32.49
CA PHE A 444 26.65 7.87 32.34
C PHE A 444 28.11 8.34 32.37
N LEU A 445 28.89 7.92 33.39
CA LEU A 445 30.30 8.27 33.49
C LEU A 445 31.13 7.75 32.32
N LYS A 446 30.80 6.56 31.80
CA LYS A 446 31.42 6.01 30.59
C LYS A 446 31.12 6.87 29.37
N TYR A 447 29.89 7.32 29.22
CA TYR A 447 29.49 8.23 28.15
C TYR A 447 30.19 9.59 28.24
N CYS A 448 30.27 10.20 29.43
CA CYS A 448 31.03 11.43 29.65
C CYS A 448 32.50 11.29 29.20
N ARG A 449 33.16 10.18 29.54
CA ARG A 449 34.53 9.89 29.08
C ARG A 449 34.63 9.72 27.57
N GLN A 450 33.62 9.15 26.93
CA GLN A 450 33.60 8.93 25.48
C GLN A 450 33.54 10.26 24.71
N ILE A 451 32.74 11.21 25.17
CA ILE A 451 32.58 12.53 24.55
C ILE A 451 33.63 13.55 25.02
N GLY A 452 34.44 13.20 26.02
CA GLY A 452 35.48 14.07 26.59
C GLY A 452 34.96 15.10 27.62
N ALA A 453 33.77 14.89 28.19
CA ALA A 453 33.21 15.70 29.26
C ALA A 453 33.79 15.33 30.64
N SER A 454 33.62 16.20 31.65
CA SER A 454 33.96 15.86 33.04
C SER A 454 33.07 14.72 33.53
N PRO A 455 33.64 13.61 34.04
CA PRO A 455 32.86 12.48 34.53
C PRO A 455 32.38 12.76 35.96
N GLU A 456 31.37 13.63 36.07
CA GLU A 456 30.72 14.03 37.33
C GLU A 456 29.26 13.55 37.33
N LEU A 457 28.65 13.39 38.50
CA LEU A 457 27.28 12.86 38.66
C LEU A 457 26.26 13.95 39.03
N ASP A 458 26.68 15.21 39.08
CA ASP A 458 25.90 16.35 39.57
C ASP A 458 25.39 17.25 38.43
N GLY A 459 25.47 16.79 37.18
CA GLY A 459 24.95 17.54 36.04
C GLY A 459 24.59 16.68 34.83
N VAL A 460 24.10 17.35 33.79
CA VAL A 460 23.54 16.75 32.58
C VAL A 460 24.41 17.00 31.35
N VAL A 461 24.32 16.09 30.39
CA VAL A 461 24.90 16.28 29.06
C VAL A 461 23.76 16.60 28.09
N VAL A 462 23.86 17.73 27.39
CA VAL A 462 22.82 18.19 26.46
C VAL A 462 23.22 17.86 25.01
N LEU A 463 22.32 17.18 24.28
CA LEU A 463 22.48 16.92 22.86
C LEU A 463 22.17 18.19 22.07
N ASN A 464 23.20 18.94 21.72
CA ASN A 464 23.10 20.25 21.10
C ASN A 464 22.87 20.19 19.59
N ARG A 465 21.86 19.47 19.11
CA ARG A 465 21.63 19.31 17.66
C ARG A 465 20.15 19.40 17.31
N ILE A 466 19.83 20.11 16.24
CA ILE A 466 18.49 20.23 15.68
C ILE A 466 18.52 19.94 14.18
N TRP A 467 17.50 19.26 13.67
CA TRP A 467 17.41 18.92 12.25
C TRP A 467 17.11 20.18 11.40
N ASP A 468 17.95 20.44 10.41
CA ASP A 468 17.69 21.46 9.38
C ASP A 468 16.74 20.91 8.32
N SER A 469 15.43 20.94 8.62
CA SER A 469 14.37 20.49 7.72
C SER A 469 14.20 21.35 6.45
N LYS A 470 14.78 22.55 6.41
CA LYS A 470 14.76 23.43 5.23
C LYS A 470 15.76 23.02 4.16
N ASN A 471 16.96 22.63 4.58
CA ASN A 471 18.06 22.32 3.66
C ASN A 471 18.39 20.83 3.59
N SER A 472 17.69 19.98 4.36
CA SER A 472 17.86 18.53 4.33
C SER A 472 16.52 17.79 4.45
N ASN A 473 16.48 16.55 3.97
CA ASN A 473 15.28 15.71 4.03
C ASN A 473 15.36 14.73 5.22
N PHE A 474 14.23 14.08 5.53
CA PHE A 474 14.15 13.17 6.68
C PHE A 474 15.06 11.94 6.56
N ARG A 475 15.44 11.53 5.33
CA ARG A 475 16.34 10.38 5.09
C ARG A 475 17.81 10.70 5.35
N ASN A 476 18.24 11.91 4.98
CA ASN A 476 19.61 12.40 5.09
C ASN A 476 19.59 13.67 5.95
N ARG A 477 19.17 13.54 7.21
CA ARG A 477 19.09 14.66 8.15
C ARG A 477 20.45 15.31 8.32
N LYS A 478 20.51 16.62 8.08
CA LYS A 478 21.66 17.44 8.48
C LYS A 478 21.31 18.16 9.76
N TYR A 479 22.19 18.05 10.72
CA TYR A 479 22.02 18.70 12.01
C TYR A 479 22.84 19.98 12.09
N ILE A 480 22.28 20.98 12.76
CA ILE A 480 22.96 22.20 13.16
C ILE A 480 22.92 22.32 14.68
N PRO A 481 23.82 23.10 15.31
CA PRO A 481 23.73 23.39 16.73
C PRO A 481 22.36 23.97 17.11
N PHE A 482 21.73 23.45 18.15
CA PHE A 482 20.42 23.92 18.60
C PHE A 482 20.56 25.20 19.45
N VAL A 483 21.40 25.14 20.48
CA VAL A 483 21.62 26.19 21.48
C VAL A 483 23.07 26.68 21.49
N LYS A 484 23.30 27.84 22.12
CA LYS A 484 24.63 28.37 22.41
C LYS A 484 25.23 27.66 23.61
N GLU A 485 26.51 27.32 23.51
CA GLU A 485 27.25 26.56 24.54
C GLU A 485 27.79 27.46 25.67
N ASN A 486 27.05 28.51 26.05
CA ASN A 486 27.52 29.51 27.01
C ASN A 486 26.79 29.48 28.35
N LYS A 487 25.90 28.50 28.55
CA LYS A 487 25.08 28.35 29.75
C LYS A 487 25.60 27.17 30.56
N THR A 488 25.60 27.35 31.87
CA THR A 488 26.14 26.38 32.84
C THR A 488 25.06 25.60 33.57
N ALA A 489 23.79 25.99 33.39
CA ALA A 489 22.64 25.30 33.96
C ALA A 489 21.43 25.38 33.02
N ALA A 490 20.62 24.33 33.01
CA ALA A 490 19.31 24.27 32.37
C ALA A 490 18.22 24.54 33.41
N SER A 491 17.30 25.45 33.12
CA SER A 491 16.09 25.66 33.92
C SER A 491 15.04 24.64 33.51
N VAL A 492 14.60 23.80 34.45
CA VAL A 492 13.45 22.93 34.26
C VAL A 492 12.22 23.68 34.77
N ASP A 493 11.18 23.75 33.93
CA ASP A 493 9.89 24.35 34.30
C ASP A 493 8.97 23.19 34.72
N GLU A 494 8.69 23.06 36.01
CA GLU A 494 7.68 22.16 36.55
C GLU A 494 6.35 22.94 36.67
N GLU A 495 5.24 22.36 36.22
CA GLU A 495 3.92 22.97 36.34
C GLU A 495 3.56 23.17 37.83
N GLY A 496 3.83 24.36 38.37
CA GLY A 496 3.37 24.77 39.71
C GLY A 496 4.44 24.91 40.79
N GLU A 497 5.71 24.56 40.54
CA GLU A 497 6.84 24.73 41.49
C GLU A 497 7.93 25.71 40.99
N GLU A 498 8.85 26.13 41.88
CA GLU A 498 10.00 26.98 41.51
C GLU A 498 10.95 26.24 40.56
N SER A 499 11.33 26.89 39.45
CA SER A 499 12.25 26.31 38.45
C SER A 499 13.57 25.84 39.09
N LYS A 500 13.87 24.55 38.97
CA LYS A 500 15.13 23.97 39.42
C LYS A 500 16.20 24.15 38.34
N GLU A 501 17.35 24.70 38.72
CA GLU A 501 18.53 24.79 37.86
C GLU A 501 19.34 23.49 37.93
N ILE A 502 19.42 22.77 36.82
CA ILE A 502 20.24 21.57 36.69
C ILE A 502 21.58 21.93 36.02
N PRO A 503 22.74 21.67 36.65
CA PRO A 503 24.04 21.96 36.05
C PRO A 503 24.26 21.24 34.71
N ILE A 504 24.80 21.94 33.72
CA ILE A 504 25.16 21.37 32.41
C ILE A 504 26.66 21.07 32.42
N LEU A 505 27.02 19.79 32.30
CA LEU A 505 28.41 19.34 32.23
C LEU A 505 29.02 19.59 30.86
N ALA A 506 28.28 19.29 29.80
CA ALA A 506 28.74 19.43 28.43
C ALA A 506 27.60 19.55 27.41
N TYR A 507 27.92 20.19 26.29
CA TYR A 507 27.14 20.13 25.07
C TYR A 507 27.82 19.18 24.09
N THR A 508 27.05 18.31 23.43
CA THR A 508 27.57 17.31 22.49
C THR A 508 26.73 17.24 21.23
N GLN A 509 27.34 16.85 20.12
CA GLN A 509 26.64 16.46 18.88
C GLN A 509 26.46 14.93 18.78
N ASP A 510 27.28 14.20 19.53
CA ASP A 510 27.30 12.75 19.56
C ASP A 510 26.38 12.26 20.68
N GLU A 511 25.47 11.36 20.35
CA GLU A 511 24.57 10.71 21.30
C GLU A 511 25.16 9.38 21.80
N PRO A 512 24.77 8.88 22.99
CA PRO A 512 25.10 7.54 23.39
C PRO A 512 24.43 6.56 22.42
N LYS A 513 25.09 5.42 22.18
CA LYS A 513 24.54 4.38 21.30
C LYS A 513 23.32 3.74 21.95
N LEU A 514 22.14 4.28 21.71
CA LEU A 514 20.83 3.80 22.18
C LEU A 514 19.91 3.61 20.98
N ARG A 515 19.00 2.63 21.05
CA ARG A 515 17.98 2.40 20.02
C ARG A 515 16.79 3.34 20.27
N GLU A 516 17.04 4.64 20.19
CA GLU A 516 16.03 5.67 20.46
C GLU A 516 15.94 6.67 19.31
N GLU A 517 14.70 7.05 18.97
CA GLU A 517 14.44 8.17 18.06
C GLU A 517 13.85 9.34 18.84
N TYR A 518 14.53 10.48 18.75
CA TYR A 518 14.06 11.71 19.35
C TYR A 518 13.23 12.51 18.35
N ALA A 519 12.24 13.25 18.86
CA ALA A 519 11.43 14.15 18.07
C ALA A 519 12.31 15.17 17.30
N ASP A 520 11.82 15.62 16.14
CA ASP A 520 12.62 16.37 15.16
C ASP A 520 13.21 17.68 15.69
N TYR A 521 12.54 18.30 16.66
CA TYR A 521 12.92 19.58 17.25
C TYR A 521 13.14 19.52 18.76
N ALA A 522 13.44 18.33 19.31
CA ALA A 522 13.64 18.13 20.74
C ALA A 522 15.07 18.47 21.22
N LEU A 523 15.19 19.00 22.44
CA LEU A 523 16.47 19.21 23.10
C LEU A 523 16.74 18.08 24.10
N VAL A 524 17.43 17.03 23.66
CA VAL A 524 17.63 15.81 24.46
C VAL A 524 18.66 16.02 25.56
N GLN A 525 18.38 15.50 26.76
CA GLN A 525 19.29 15.49 27.89
C GLN A 525 19.63 14.07 28.34
N PHE A 526 20.90 13.86 28.69
CA PHE A 526 21.37 12.63 29.34
C PHE A 526 21.75 12.96 30.78
N MET A 527 21.27 12.17 31.74
CA MET A 527 21.53 12.40 33.16
C MET A 527 21.77 11.11 33.93
N PRO A 528 22.55 11.15 35.03
CA PRO A 528 22.76 9.99 35.89
C PRO A 528 21.58 9.76 36.82
N LEU A 529 21.33 8.49 37.16
CA LEU A 529 20.30 8.07 38.11
C LEU A 529 20.45 8.74 39.48
N SER A 530 21.69 8.93 39.96
CA SER A 530 21.93 9.64 41.23
C SER A 530 21.43 11.09 41.23
N LEU A 531 21.49 11.78 40.07
CA LEU A 531 20.95 13.12 39.94
C LEU A 531 19.42 13.07 39.87
N TRP A 532 18.86 12.15 39.08
CA TRP A 532 17.42 11.96 38.95
C TRP A 532 16.72 11.75 40.30
N LYS A 533 17.28 10.88 41.16
CA LYS A 533 16.76 10.64 42.52
C LYS A 533 16.71 11.89 43.40
N ASN A 534 17.56 12.88 43.13
CA ASN A 534 17.60 14.13 43.90
C ASN A 534 16.62 15.19 43.39
N ILE A 535 16.13 15.08 42.16
CA ILE A 535 15.30 16.11 41.53
C ILE A 535 13.81 16.00 41.95
N GLY A 536 13.32 14.81 42.36
CA GLY A 536 11.99 14.61 42.96
C GLY A 536 11.01 13.83 42.07
N ASP A 537 9.78 13.60 42.56
CA ASP A 537 8.72 12.82 41.88
C ASP A 537 8.42 13.40 40.49
N HIS A 538 8.75 12.65 39.46
CA HIS A 538 8.45 13.00 38.07
C HIS A 538 7.84 11.81 37.35
N THR A 539 6.89 12.13 36.47
CA THR A 539 6.22 11.24 35.52
C THR A 539 7.22 10.73 34.46
N GLY A 540 8.04 9.74 34.85
CA GLY A 540 8.86 8.95 33.92
C GLY A 540 8.11 7.73 33.42
N GLU A 541 8.54 7.15 32.30
CA GLU A 541 8.06 5.82 31.93
C GLU A 541 8.38 4.83 33.06
N THR A 542 7.45 3.95 33.41
CA THR A 542 7.64 2.94 34.47
C THR A 542 8.56 1.80 34.06
N SER A 543 9.12 1.79 32.84
CA SER A 543 9.92 0.69 32.32
C SER A 543 11.40 1.05 32.18
N ALA A 544 12.26 0.12 32.59
CA ALA A 544 13.71 0.22 32.45
C ALA A 544 14.20 -0.54 31.22
N TYR A 545 15.20 0.01 30.56
CA TYR A 545 15.72 -0.50 29.29
C TYR A 545 17.19 -0.89 29.41
N VAL A 546 17.52 -2.10 28.98
CA VAL A 546 18.89 -2.61 28.95
C VAL A 546 19.31 -2.82 27.50
N ARG A 547 20.17 -1.94 27.01
CA ARG A 547 20.79 -2.06 25.70
C ARG A 547 22.10 -2.81 25.79
N ILE A 548 22.24 -3.90 25.03
CA ILE A 548 23.43 -4.75 25.05
C ILE A 548 24.07 -4.80 23.66
N LEU A 549 25.39 -4.68 23.65
CA LEU A 549 26.25 -4.79 22.48
C LEU A 549 27.24 -5.93 22.71
N GLY A 550 27.22 -6.89 21.79
CA GLY A 550 28.14 -8.02 21.77
C GLY A 550 29.48 -7.67 21.13
N ARG A 551 30.25 -8.71 20.80
CA ARG A 551 31.47 -8.55 20.02
C ARG A 551 31.15 -8.02 18.61
N GLN A 552 32.11 -7.32 18.01
CA GLN A 552 31.93 -6.82 16.65
C GLN A 552 31.73 -7.98 15.66
N GLY A 553 30.65 -7.94 14.88
CA GLY A 553 30.29 -9.01 13.95
C GLY A 553 29.73 -10.27 14.62
N ILE A 554 29.02 -10.12 15.75
CA ILE A 554 28.31 -11.20 16.44
C ILE A 554 27.41 -11.99 15.47
N ASP A 555 27.37 -13.31 15.64
CA ASP A 555 26.49 -14.19 14.88
C ASP A 555 25.19 -14.48 15.64
N LEU A 556 24.20 -15.07 14.97
CA LEU A 556 22.92 -15.39 15.59
C LEU A 556 23.07 -16.29 16.83
N LYS A 557 24.01 -17.25 16.81
CA LYS A 557 24.17 -18.21 17.91
C LYS A 557 24.66 -17.53 19.18
N GLU A 558 25.63 -16.64 19.04
CA GLU A 558 26.14 -15.86 20.15
C GLU A 558 25.11 -14.85 20.65
N CYS A 559 24.40 -14.18 19.73
CA CYS A 559 23.33 -13.24 20.10
C CYS A 559 22.22 -13.95 20.89
N SER A 560 21.77 -15.12 20.42
CA SER A 560 20.81 -15.96 21.14
C SER A 560 21.36 -16.55 22.45
N SER A 561 22.67 -16.73 22.57
CA SER A 561 23.29 -17.17 23.83
C SER A 561 23.29 -16.05 24.88
N ILE A 562 23.50 -14.80 24.45
CA ILE A 562 23.40 -13.61 25.31
C ILE A 562 21.94 -13.42 25.74
N GLU A 563 21.01 -13.47 24.80
CA GLU A 563 19.55 -13.43 25.03
C GLU A 563 19.12 -14.47 26.09
N ALA A 564 19.46 -15.75 25.90
CA ALA A 564 19.15 -16.81 26.86
C ALA A 564 19.87 -16.66 28.22
N GLY A 565 20.98 -15.92 28.26
CA GLY A 565 21.69 -15.58 29.49
C GLY A 565 20.94 -14.51 30.30
N ILE A 566 20.46 -13.46 29.62
CA ILE A 566 19.67 -12.38 30.20
C ILE A 566 18.31 -12.91 30.65
N GLU A 567 17.66 -13.73 29.83
CA GLU A 567 16.37 -14.35 30.12
C GLU A 567 16.41 -15.07 31.48
N LYS A 568 17.46 -15.87 31.73
CA LYS A 568 17.66 -16.55 33.03
C LYS A 568 17.85 -15.61 34.22
N ILE A 569 18.35 -14.41 33.99
CA ILE A 569 18.54 -13.40 35.05
C ILE A 569 17.21 -12.69 35.36
N LEU A 570 16.36 -12.49 34.36
CA LEU A 570 15.10 -11.74 34.48
C LEU A 570 13.89 -12.62 34.87
N ASP A 571 13.80 -13.86 34.37
CA ASP A 571 12.68 -14.82 34.53
C ASP A 571 12.27 -15.10 35.99
N THR A 572 13.18 -14.85 36.93
CA THR A 572 12.90 -15.09 38.36
C THR A 572 12.20 -13.94 39.07
N SER A 573 12.19 -12.72 38.52
CA SER A 573 11.87 -11.52 39.33
C SER A 573 11.20 -10.36 38.60
N TYR A 574 11.20 -10.35 37.26
CA TYR A 574 10.69 -9.23 36.49
C TYR A 574 9.78 -9.71 35.37
N ASP A 575 8.82 -8.88 34.97
CA ASP A 575 8.17 -8.99 33.67
C ASP A 575 9.03 -8.27 32.63
N TYR A 576 9.26 -8.90 31.49
CA TYR A 576 10.21 -8.39 30.51
C TYR A 576 9.89 -8.78 29.07
N GLU A 577 10.45 -8.02 28.15
CA GLU A 577 10.48 -8.30 26.73
C GLU A 577 11.93 -8.20 26.25
N ILE A 578 12.44 -9.27 25.63
CA ILE A 578 13.79 -9.29 25.07
C ILE A 578 13.69 -9.40 23.56
N GLU A 579 14.43 -8.53 22.87
CA GLU A 579 14.57 -8.54 21.43
C GLU A 579 16.02 -8.82 21.04
N ASN A 580 16.18 -9.59 19.97
CA ASN A 580 17.46 -9.94 19.37
C ASN A 580 17.51 -9.39 17.96
N ARG A 581 18.44 -8.48 17.67
CA ARG A 581 18.53 -7.77 16.39
C ARG A 581 18.61 -8.70 15.18
N ILE A 582 19.36 -9.79 15.29
CA ILE A 582 19.56 -10.71 14.16
C ILE A 582 18.30 -11.54 13.95
N GLN A 583 17.68 -12.02 15.04
CA GLN A 583 16.43 -12.75 14.95
C GLN A 583 15.29 -11.87 14.43
N GLU A 584 15.17 -10.63 14.93
CA GLU A 584 14.18 -9.65 14.50
C GLU A 584 14.34 -9.33 13.00
N ARG A 585 15.59 -9.18 12.52
CA ARG A 585 15.86 -9.01 11.09
C ARG A 585 15.42 -10.22 10.27
N ILE A 586 15.73 -11.45 10.72
CA ILE A 586 15.32 -12.68 10.03
C ILE A 586 13.79 -12.78 9.98
N SER A 587 13.10 -12.59 11.10
CA SER A 587 11.63 -12.62 11.17
C SER A 587 11.00 -11.56 10.25
N ASN A 588 11.57 -10.36 10.19
CA ASN A 588 11.12 -9.30 9.28
C ASN A 588 11.40 -9.62 7.80
N GLU A 589 12.56 -10.20 7.47
CA GLU A 589 12.87 -10.66 6.11
C GLU A 589 11.90 -11.78 5.67
N GLU A 590 11.56 -12.72 6.57
CA GLU A 590 10.54 -13.76 6.34
C GLU A 590 9.15 -13.16 6.09
N MET A 591 8.74 -12.17 6.89
CA MET A 591 7.47 -11.45 6.68
C MET A 591 7.44 -10.70 5.35
N LEU A 592 8.50 -9.95 5.02
CA LEU A 592 8.62 -9.24 3.74
C LEU A 592 8.60 -10.21 2.56
N GLN A 593 9.24 -11.37 2.69
CA GLN A 593 9.21 -12.42 1.67
C GLN A 593 7.80 -13.02 1.51
N GLY A 594 7.10 -13.27 2.63
CA GLY A 594 5.70 -13.70 2.63
C GLY A 594 4.78 -12.70 1.91
N ALA A 595 4.91 -11.41 2.23
CA ALA A 595 4.20 -10.34 1.55
C ALA A 595 4.52 -10.31 0.04
N LYS A 596 5.81 -10.33 -0.34
CA LYS A 596 6.27 -10.38 -1.73
C LYS A 596 5.68 -11.58 -2.49
N MET A 597 5.53 -12.75 -1.84
CA MET A 597 4.93 -13.93 -2.46
C MET A 597 3.43 -13.74 -2.75
N ILE A 598 2.67 -13.21 -1.79
CA ILE A 598 1.22 -12.99 -1.92
C ILE A 598 0.94 -11.98 -3.02
N ILE A 599 1.62 -10.83 -2.96
CA ILE A 599 1.50 -9.76 -3.97
C ILE A 599 2.00 -10.24 -5.34
N GLY A 600 3.10 -10.97 -5.38
CA GLY A 600 3.60 -11.60 -6.60
C GLY A 600 2.54 -12.51 -7.23
N GLY A 601 1.82 -13.28 -6.42
CA GLY A 601 0.66 -14.07 -6.84
C GLY A 601 -0.46 -13.24 -7.48
N PHE A 602 -0.84 -12.12 -6.86
CA PHE A 602 -1.82 -11.18 -7.45
C PHE A 602 -1.33 -10.61 -8.78
N CYS A 603 -0.07 -10.23 -8.86
CA CYS A 603 0.55 -9.71 -10.07
C CYS A 603 0.52 -10.74 -11.20
N ILE A 604 0.85 -12.01 -10.91
CA ILE A 604 0.74 -13.13 -11.87
C ILE A 604 -0.71 -13.29 -12.33
N LEU A 605 -1.68 -13.23 -11.42
CA LEU A 605 -3.09 -13.37 -11.75
C LEU A 605 -3.58 -12.25 -12.69
N ILE A 606 -3.21 -10.99 -12.41
CA ILE A 606 -3.47 -9.84 -13.30
C ILE A 606 -2.86 -10.08 -14.68
N ALA A 607 -1.62 -10.56 -14.72
CA ALA A 607 -0.90 -10.81 -15.97
C ALA A 607 -1.58 -11.91 -16.81
N VAL A 608 -1.95 -13.03 -16.19
CA VAL A 608 -2.66 -14.14 -16.85
C VAL A 608 -4.00 -13.67 -17.40
N ILE A 609 -4.77 -12.90 -16.64
CA ILE A 609 -6.08 -12.39 -17.08
C ILE A 609 -5.91 -11.44 -18.29
N GLY A 610 -4.94 -10.53 -18.23
CA GLY A 610 -4.62 -9.62 -19.35
C GLY A 610 -4.19 -10.37 -20.62
N ILE A 611 -3.31 -11.35 -20.48
CA ILE A 611 -2.80 -12.20 -21.57
C ILE A 611 -3.92 -13.05 -22.18
N ALA A 612 -4.75 -13.69 -21.35
CA ALA A 612 -5.85 -14.52 -21.82
C ALA A 612 -6.87 -13.72 -22.65
N ASN A 613 -7.14 -12.48 -22.24
CA ASN A 613 -8.00 -11.57 -23.01
C ASN A 613 -7.39 -11.26 -24.39
N ILE A 614 -6.16 -10.74 -24.44
CA ILE A 614 -5.55 -10.38 -25.74
C ILE A 614 -5.40 -11.59 -26.66
N PHE A 615 -5.08 -12.75 -26.11
CA PHE A 615 -5.01 -14.01 -26.85
C PHE A 615 -6.37 -14.35 -27.49
N SER A 616 -7.44 -14.34 -26.69
CA SER A 616 -8.80 -14.68 -27.14
C SER A 616 -9.30 -13.72 -28.23
N VAL A 617 -9.01 -12.43 -28.07
CA VAL A 617 -9.40 -11.37 -29.00
C VAL A 617 -8.67 -11.50 -30.32
N THR A 618 -7.35 -11.67 -30.25
CA THR A 618 -6.51 -11.84 -31.43
C THR A 618 -6.91 -13.09 -32.22
N LEU A 619 -7.16 -14.19 -31.53
CA LEU A 619 -7.61 -15.43 -32.16
C LEU A 619 -9.00 -15.26 -32.80
N GLY A 620 -9.93 -14.59 -32.12
CA GLY A 620 -11.25 -14.28 -32.67
C GLY A 620 -11.17 -13.37 -33.90
N PHE A 621 -10.28 -12.37 -33.88
CA PHE A 621 -10.05 -11.45 -34.99
C PHE A 621 -9.58 -12.16 -36.25
N VAL A 622 -8.57 -13.02 -36.13
CA VAL A 622 -8.06 -13.78 -37.28
C VAL A 622 -9.14 -14.69 -37.87
N GLN A 623 -10.02 -15.26 -37.03
CA GLN A 623 -11.14 -16.08 -37.51
C GLN A 623 -12.22 -15.26 -38.22
N GLN A 624 -12.49 -14.04 -37.79
CA GLN A 624 -13.50 -13.18 -38.42
C GLN A 624 -13.06 -12.66 -39.80
N ARG A 625 -11.75 -12.66 -40.12
CA ARG A 625 -11.18 -12.12 -41.36
C ARG A 625 -10.89 -13.17 -42.44
N LYS A 626 -11.39 -14.40 -42.29
CA LYS A 626 -11.19 -15.51 -43.25
C LYS A 626 -11.46 -15.13 -44.71
N ARG A 627 -12.57 -14.41 -44.99
CA ARG A 627 -12.92 -13.96 -46.34
C ARG A 627 -11.93 -12.95 -46.92
N GLU A 628 -11.47 -11.99 -46.11
CA GLU A 628 -10.44 -11.03 -46.52
C GLU A 628 -9.14 -11.74 -46.89
N PHE A 629 -8.76 -12.77 -46.12
CA PHE A 629 -7.58 -13.57 -46.40
C PHE A 629 -7.72 -14.43 -47.64
N ALA A 630 -8.90 -15.03 -47.87
CA ALA A 630 -9.19 -15.75 -49.10
C ALA A 630 -9.12 -14.84 -50.34
N GLN A 631 -9.57 -13.58 -50.23
CA GLN A 631 -9.42 -12.58 -51.29
C GLN A 631 -7.95 -12.26 -51.59
N TYR A 632 -7.11 -12.06 -50.56
CA TYR A 632 -5.69 -11.83 -50.76
C TYR A 632 -4.99 -13.02 -51.44
N LEU A 633 -5.29 -14.25 -51.00
CA LEU A 633 -4.76 -15.47 -51.60
C LEU A 633 -5.24 -15.63 -53.07
N SER A 634 -6.50 -15.25 -53.37
CA SER A 634 -7.05 -15.30 -54.73
C SER A 634 -6.41 -14.29 -55.69
N VAL A 635 -5.97 -13.14 -55.18
CA VAL A 635 -5.24 -12.11 -55.95
C VAL A 635 -3.76 -12.49 -56.18
N GLY A 636 -3.31 -13.63 -55.62
CA GLY A 636 -1.98 -14.18 -55.83
C GLY A 636 -0.98 -13.94 -54.69
N MET A 637 -1.45 -13.47 -53.53
CA MET A 637 -0.61 -13.36 -52.34
C MET A 637 -0.24 -14.76 -51.82
N THR A 638 1.03 -15.02 -51.51
CA THR A 638 1.43 -16.35 -51.04
C THR A 638 1.11 -16.52 -49.54
N PRO A 639 0.97 -17.77 -49.03
CA PRO A 639 0.86 -18.02 -47.60
C PRO A 639 2.04 -17.46 -46.78
N LYS A 640 3.24 -17.37 -47.38
CA LYS A 640 4.40 -16.74 -46.75
C LYS A 640 4.21 -15.22 -46.58
N ASP A 641 3.67 -14.56 -47.61
CA ASP A 641 3.36 -13.13 -47.54
C ASP A 641 2.29 -12.85 -46.49
N MET A 642 1.29 -13.72 -46.36
CA MET A 642 0.25 -13.63 -45.33
C MET A 642 0.82 -13.74 -43.91
N ARG A 643 1.77 -14.66 -43.69
CA ARG A 643 2.47 -14.76 -42.40
C ARG A 643 3.22 -13.47 -42.05
N SER A 644 3.83 -12.81 -43.02
CA SER A 644 4.54 -11.55 -42.78
C SER A 644 3.59 -10.42 -42.34
N VAL A 645 2.37 -10.37 -42.88
CA VAL A 645 1.32 -9.44 -42.43
C VAL A 645 0.90 -9.75 -40.99
N PHE A 646 0.71 -11.03 -40.63
CA PHE A 646 0.40 -11.41 -39.25
C PHE A 646 1.52 -11.07 -38.27
N CYS A 647 2.78 -11.22 -38.65
CA CYS A 647 3.90 -10.80 -37.80
C CYS A 647 3.89 -9.29 -37.54
N MET A 648 3.59 -8.47 -38.54
CA MET A 648 3.49 -7.02 -38.39
C MET A 648 2.30 -6.63 -37.49
N GLU A 649 1.16 -7.29 -37.67
CA GLU A 649 0.00 -7.07 -36.80
C GLU A 649 0.29 -7.49 -35.35
N ALA A 650 0.92 -8.65 -35.14
CA ALA A 650 1.35 -9.12 -33.83
C ALA A 650 2.30 -8.13 -33.14
N PHE A 651 3.28 -7.60 -33.87
CA PHE A 651 4.24 -6.62 -33.36
C PHE A 651 3.53 -5.34 -32.90
N VAL A 652 2.61 -4.79 -33.68
CA VAL A 652 1.86 -3.58 -33.28
C VAL A 652 0.92 -3.86 -32.11
N THR A 653 0.38 -5.08 -32.02
CA THR A 653 -0.53 -5.51 -30.97
C THR A 653 0.15 -5.68 -29.62
N ALA A 654 1.30 -6.33 -29.60
CA ALA A 654 2.08 -6.48 -28.37
C ALA A 654 2.86 -5.21 -28.02
N GLY A 655 3.42 -4.52 -29.01
CA GLY A 655 4.33 -3.39 -28.79
C GLY A 655 3.65 -2.11 -28.30
N ARG A 656 2.42 -1.81 -28.76
CA ARG A 656 1.71 -0.58 -28.37
C ARG A 656 1.43 -0.50 -26.87
N PRO A 657 0.87 -1.54 -26.21
CA PRO A 657 0.65 -1.51 -24.77
C PRO A 657 1.94 -1.26 -24.00
N ILE A 658 3.02 -1.97 -24.34
CA ILE A 658 4.33 -1.83 -23.69
C ILE A 658 4.85 -0.40 -23.84
N LEU A 659 4.82 0.15 -25.06
CA LEU A 659 5.33 1.50 -25.36
C LEU A 659 4.54 2.61 -24.64
N ILE A 660 3.24 2.41 -24.39
CA ILE A 660 2.41 3.35 -23.64
C ILE A 660 2.64 3.22 -22.13
N THR A 661 2.79 1.99 -21.62
CA THR A 661 2.95 1.75 -20.18
C THR A 661 4.29 2.25 -19.66
N VAL A 662 5.40 2.01 -20.36
CA VAL A 662 6.75 2.41 -19.90
C VAL A 662 6.85 3.88 -19.47
N PRO A 663 6.45 4.89 -20.27
CA PRO A 663 6.54 6.29 -19.86
C PRO A 663 5.56 6.64 -18.72
N LEU A 664 4.38 5.99 -18.67
CA LEU A 664 3.44 6.19 -17.55
C LEU A 664 4.01 5.65 -16.24
N THR A 665 4.62 4.46 -16.28
CA THR A 665 5.31 3.88 -15.13
C THR A 665 6.49 4.75 -14.71
N ALA A 666 7.30 5.24 -15.65
CA ALA A 666 8.43 6.14 -15.34
C ALA A 666 7.96 7.44 -14.66
N ALA A 667 6.88 8.06 -15.14
CA ALA A 667 6.31 9.25 -14.52
C ALA A 667 5.80 8.96 -13.09
N ALA A 668 5.08 7.86 -12.91
CA ALA A 668 4.58 7.45 -11.59
C ALA A 668 5.73 7.11 -10.62
N VAL A 669 6.77 6.41 -11.09
CA VAL A 669 7.97 6.11 -10.29
C VAL A 669 8.70 7.38 -9.90
N THR A 670 8.84 8.35 -10.81
CA THR A 670 9.47 9.64 -10.49
C THR A 670 8.69 10.37 -9.40
N PHE A 671 7.35 10.36 -9.47
CA PHE A 671 6.49 10.90 -8.42
C PHE A 671 6.68 10.16 -7.09
N MET A 672 6.70 8.82 -7.10
CA MET A 672 6.89 8.03 -5.87
C MET A 672 8.27 8.24 -5.23
N ILE A 673 9.33 8.34 -6.03
CA ILE A 673 10.70 8.64 -5.56
C ILE A 673 10.73 10.05 -4.94
N ALA A 674 10.13 11.03 -5.61
CA ALA A 674 10.04 12.39 -5.09
C ALA A 674 9.25 12.46 -3.76
N ALA A 675 8.09 11.80 -3.70
CA ALA A 675 7.25 11.76 -2.50
C ALA A 675 7.90 11.00 -1.33
N SER A 676 8.73 10.00 -1.62
CA SER A 676 9.46 9.24 -0.60
C SER A 676 10.83 9.84 -0.26
N HIS A 677 11.22 10.94 -0.89
CA HIS A 677 12.52 11.59 -0.76
C HIS A 677 13.73 10.64 -0.96
N LEU A 678 13.57 9.58 -1.75
CA LEU A 678 14.62 8.62 -2.03
C LEU A 678 15.55 9.13 -3.14
N ASP A 679 16.84 8.85 -3.03
CA ASP A 679 17.78 9.09 -4.13
C ASP A 679 17.44 8.20 -5.35
N PRO A 680 17.26 8.78 -6.55
CA PRO A 680 16.86 8.02 -7.74
C PRO A 680 17.81 6.87 -8.10
N GLU A 681 19.11 7.02 -7.80
CA GLU A 681 20.12 6.00 -8.11
C GLU A 681 19.90 4.71 -7.33
N VAL A 682 19.46 4.81 -6.06
CA VAL A 682 19.19 3.65 -5.20
C VAL A 682 18.05 2.82 -5.81
N PHE A 683 16.96 3.49 -6.21
CA PHE A 683 15.84 2.81 -6.85
C PHE A 683 16.23 2.15 -8.18
N VAL A 684 17.00 2.83 -9.02
CA VAL A 684 17.39 2.31 -10.35
C VAL A 684 18.20 1.02 -10.25
N ARG A 685 19.02 0.85 -9.19
CA ARG A 685 19.81 -0.38 -8.98
C ARG A 685 18.95 -1.59 -8.61
N GLU A 686 17.88 -1.37 -7.85
CA GLU A 686 16.99 -2.45 -7.36
C GLU A 686 15.67 -2.54 -8.15
N ALA A 687 15.49 -1.70 -9.18
CA ALA A 687 14.26 -1.62 -9.94
C ALA A 687 13.81 -3.01 -10.46
N PRO A 688 12.50 -3.34 -10.40
CA PRO A 688 11.99 -4.67 -10.71
C PRO A 688 11.86 -4.89 -12.23
N VAL A 689 12.95 -4.68 -12.99
CA VAL A 689 12.98 -4.73 -14.46
C VAL A 689 12.76 -6.16 -14.97
N VAL A 690 13.33 -7.15 -14.31
CA VAL A 690 13.21 -8.58 -14.70
C VAL A 690 11.75 -9.04 -14.79
N PRO A 691 10.91 -8.93 -13.74
CA PRO A 691 9.52 -9.35 -13.81
C PRO A 691 8.71 -8.54 -14.84
N MET A 692 9.03 -7.25 -15.04
CA MET A 692 8.40 -6.45 -16.11
C MET A 692 8.75 -6.96 -17.50
N LEU A 693 10.01 -7.30 -17.74
CA LEU A 693 10.47 -7.88 -19.02
C LEU A 693 9.86 -9.25 -19.26
N ILE A 694 9.73 -10.09 -18.22
CA ILE A 694 9.05 -11.39 -18.31
C ILE A 694 7.60 -11.20 -18.75
N PHE A 695 6.87 -10.27 -18.13
CA PHE A 695 5.48 -10.02 -18.51
C PHE A 695 5.38 -9.42 -19.92
N ALA A 696 6.25 -8.47 -20.28
CA ALA A 696 6.32 -7.94 -21.65
C ALA A 696 6.61 -9.04 -22.69
N ALA A 697 7.55 -9.94 -22.41
CA ALA A 697 7.86 -11.09 -23.24
C ALA A 697 6.66 -12.05 -23.35
N ALA A 698 5.97 -12.32 -22.25
CA ALA A 698 4.76 -13.14 -22.24
C ALA A 698 3.66 -12.52 -23.12
N ILE A 699 3.44 -11.21 -23.07
CA ILE A 699 2.51 -10.51 -23.98
C ILE A 699 2.91 -10.77 -25.44
N ILE A 700 4.18 -10.58 -25.80
CA ILE A 700 4.68 -10.79 -27.17
C ILE A 700 4.46 -12.25 -27.61
N VAL A 701 4.83 -13.22 -26.76
CA VAL A 701 4.73 -14.65 -27.05
C VAL A 701 3.28 -15.06 -27.26
N PHE A 702 2.37 -14.68 -26.36
CA PHE A 702 0.96 -15.07 -26.46
C PHE A 702 0.23 -14.39 -27.63
N VAL A 703 0.54 -13.13 -27.93
CA VAL A 703 0.02 -12.44 -29.12
C VAL A 703 0.52 -13.14 -30.39
N ALA A 704 1.81 -13.44 -30.48
CA ALA A 704 2.38 -14.16 -31.61
C ALA A 704 1.77 -15.56 -31.76
N LEU A 705 1.57 -16.28 -30.65
CA LEU A 705 0.94 -17.60 -30.62
C LEU A 705 -0.52 -17.53 -31.10
N ALA A 706 -1.29 -16.52 -30.68
CA ALA A 706 -2.66 -16.32 -31.13
C ALA A 706 -2.74 -16.12 -32.67
N TYR A 707 -1.86 -15.27 -33.21
CA TYR A 707 -1.73 -15.06 -34.66
C TYR A 707 -1.26 -16.31 -35.40
N TYR A 708 -0.33 -17.06 -34.82
CA TYR A 708 0.17 -18.31 -35.40
C TYR A 708 -0.93 -19.38 -35.49
N ILE A 709 -1.64 -19.63 -34.38
CA ILE A 709 -2.75 -20.59 -34.32
C ILE A 709 -3.89 -20.16 -35.24
N GLY A 710 -4.28 -18.88 -35.18
CA GLY A 710 -5.31 -18.31 -36.03
C GLY A 710 -4.96 -18.43 -37.50
N GLY A 711 -3.76 -17.98 -37.88
CA GLY A 711 -3.27 -18.00 -39.25
C GLY A 711 -3.15 -19.41 -39.82
N ARG A 712 -2.62 -20.37 -39.04
CA ARG A 712 -2.53 -21.78 -39.48
C ARG A 712 -3.90 -22.40 -39.75
N ARG A 713 -4.92 -22.10 -38.94
CA ARG A 713 -6.28 -22.59 -39.18
C ARG A 713 -6.88 -22.01 -40.46
N VAL A 714 -6.67 -20.73 -40.73
CA VAL A 714 -7.21 -20.08 -41.93
C VAL A 714 -6.50 -20.56 -43.19
N LEU A 715 -5.17 -20.61 -43.17
CA LEU A 715 -4.36 -20.97 -44.33
C LEU A 715 -4.50 -22.43 -44.77
N ASN A 716 -5.01 -23.30 -43.89
CA ASN A 716 -5.22 -24.72 -44.17
C ASN A 716 -6.65 -25.06 -44.63
N CYS A 717 -7.57 -24.08 -44.66
CA CYS A 717 -8.93 -24.29 -45.17
C CYS A 717 -8.97 -24.18 -46.70
N ASP A 718 -9.86 -24.93 -47.35
CA ASP A 718 -10.02 -24.89 -48.80
C ASP A 718 -10.58 -23.51 -49.21
N LEU A 719 -9.88 -22.84 -50.13
CA LEU A 719 -10.24 -21.49 -50.59
C LEU A 719 -11.64 -21.46 -51.20
N SER A 720 -12.00 -22.55 -51.89
CA SER A 720 -13.29 -22.68 -52.56
C SER A 720 -14.44 -22.79 -51.55
N GLU A 721 -14.20 -23.41 -50.39
CA GLU A 721 -15.17 -23.60 -49.32
C GLU A 721 -15.41 -22.27 -48.56
N ILE A 722 -14.34 -21.50 -48.28
CA ILE A 722 -14.45 -20.17 -47.63
C ILE A 722 -15.21 -19.17 -48.50
N LEU A 723 -15.06 -19.26 -49.82
CA LEU A 723 -15.73 -18.37 -50.78
C LEU A 723 -17.15 -18.84 -51.14
N LYS A 724 -17.47 -20.14 -50.99
CA LYS A 724 -18.79 -20.72 -51.28
C LYS A 724 -19.83 -20.60 -50.17
N ASP A 725 -19.43 -20.26 -48.94
CA ASP A 725 -20.21 -20.41 -47.70
C ASP A 725 -21.43 -19.46 -47.56
N ASP A 726 -22.23 -19.26 -48.62
CA ASP A 726 -23.49 -18.51 -48.54
C ASP A 726 -24.57 -18.87 -49.59
N THR A 727 -24.44 -19.96 -50.38
CA THR A 727 -25.58 -20.38 -51.23
C THR A 727 -26.49 -21.42 -50.59
N LEU A 728 -26.05 -22.21 -49.61
CA LEU A 728 -26.85 -23.29 -49.01
C LEU A 728 -26.41 -23.59 -47.57
N ASN A 729 -27.12 -23.04 -46.58
CA ASN A 729 -27.55 -23.70 -45.33
C ASN A 729 -28.25 -22.73 -44.36
#